data_AF-A0A1Y2DVP9-F1
#
_entry.id   AF-A0A1Y2DVP9-F1
#
_cell.length_a   1.000
_cell.length_b   1.000
_cell.length_c   1.000
_cell.angle_alpha   90.00
_cell.angle_beta   90.00
_cell.angle_gamma   90.00
#
_symmetry.space_group_name_H-M   'P 1'
#
loop_
_entity.id
_entity.type
_entity.pdbx_description
1 polymer ?
#
loop_
_entity_poly.entity_id
_entity_poly.type
_entity_poly.pdbx_seq_one_letter_code
_entity_poly.pdbx_strand_id
1 'polypeptide(L)'
;MDQAKSEIIQAHPIGKHLDAFCTLFDSQHTLYTLSDEDLQNLTIDVILALQGLRASRLLPSSRNGKNLFDDLSRLNSAVNSDSFDLTYIKPLLTAILAIYNSITESTPPSRLVASSIQYELGAMYVGVPRFYEAFFGGVAELETASEAIFKKCTAGTSPLFQEGWTGWPGDANETSVLSWLADFSEKLVTLAEDHRSTSTRRPLAQPHKSIEGSTVERKLDVGFVNNSKAGKDTRCKWSQILIPGELKSNPSADIAPKAWLDIGRHAKEVLAAQDTRRFILGCTLCGSLMRFVSTILGFLWMNEEELGFDPTIKAADDQRFILIERNNRKERLIIDELIIRPRCIAGRATTCWKAHLEEDPRIPLVIKDSWQYIERDEEGDLLREATDKGVINMARYYHHETVRVYDMDDDIQSSVRKGIDITSAKNYQPERSMPSLKNSTGDSSDTSRKRPFSQTNAPLPPSKRSCSASLTKFSLHTLPNRVRRRVILRDHGKPIYQASSRAALLAALEGCIKGHESLQQAGFLHRDISINNLMINEEEETHSWPSFLIDLDLAIKVQRDSVSGARGMTGTRAFMAIGKLIGEQNSYMHDLESFFWVLFWIFIHYDGPHKSRVNDRFEKWHYVDTEELAGIKFGVVASENIFRKTATKFFTEYYAPLIPWVNRLRRTVFPNGEGWTKANPEIYSSMKEILREAQKDPEVVGV
;
A
#
# COMPACT_ATOMS: atom_id res chain seq x y z
N MET A 1 -29.45 -30.21 -19.02
CA MET A 1 -29.14 -29.87 -20.43
C MET A 1 -29.19 -31.17 -21.20
N ASP A 2 -29.74 -31.18 -22.42
CA ASP A 2 -29.95 -32.42 -23.17
C ASP A 2 -28.61 -33.02 -23.65
N GLN A 3 -28.43 -34.34 -23.56
CA GLN A 3 -27.12 -35.00 -23.71
C GLN A 3 -26.49 -34.68 -25.08
N ALA A 4 -27.29 -34.80 -26.15
CA ALA A 4 -26.87 -34.49 -27.52
C ALA A 4 -26.50 -33.01 -27.73
N LYS A 5 -27.09 -32.07 -26.98
CA LYS A 5 -26.72 -30.65 -27.06
C LYS A 5 -25.34 -30.40 -26.45
N SER A 6 -25.01 -31.09 -25.36
CA SER A 6 -23.70 -31.03 -24.71
C SER A 6 -22.59 -31.51 -25.65
N GLU A 7 -22.81 -32.64 -26.33
CA GLU A 7 -21.85 -33.22 -27.29
C GLU A 7 -21.59 -32.31 -28.50
N ILE A 8 -22.64 -31.68 -29.07
CA ILE A 8 -22.50 -30.72 -30.17
C ILE A 8 -21.65 -29.51 -29.75
N ILE A 9 -21.85 -29.00 -28.53
CA ILE A 9 -21.11 -27.85 -27.98
C ILE A 9 -19.65 -28.21 -27.69
N GLN A 10 -19.37 -29.40 -27.15
CA GLN A 10 -18.00 -29.86 -26.90
C GLN A 10 -17.22 -30.14 -28.19
N ALA A 11 -17.88 -30.65 -29.23
CA ALA A 11 -17.26 -30.89 -30.53
C ALA A 11 -17.01 -29.59 -31.34
N HIS A 12 -17.71 -28.50 -31.01
CA HIS A 12 -17.62 -27.20 -31.70
C HIS A 12 -17.51 -26.05 -30.68
N PRO A 13 -16.42 -25.99 -29.88
CA PRO A 13 -16.28 -25.03 -28.82
C PRO A 13 -16.21 -23.59 -29.35
N ILE A 14 -16.79 -22.66 -28.60
CA ILE A 14 -16.95 -21.25 -29.00
C ILE A 14 -15.59 -20.60 -29.30
N GLY A 15 -14.57 -20.91 -28.49
CA GLY A 15 -13.17 -20.57 -28.77
C GLY A 15 -12.92 -19.07 -28.99
N LYS A 16 -11.93 -18.74 -29.81
CA LYS A 16 -11.50 -17.36 -30.11
C LYS A 16 -12.51 -16.49 -30.87
N HIS A 17 -13.69 -17.02 -31.22
CA HIS A 17 -14.66 -16.29 -32.04
C HIS A 17 -15.39 -15.18 -31.27
N LEU A 18 -15.30 -15.16 -29.94
CA LEU A 18 -15.74 -14.04 -29.10
C LEU A 18 -14.62 -13.05 -28.75
N ASP A 19 -13.35 -13.32 -29.10
CA ASP A 19 -12.23 -12.42 -28.76
C ASP A 19 -12.46 -11.01 -29.32
N ALA A 20 -13.04 -10.90 -30.52
CA ALA A 20 -13.40 -9.62 -31.16
C ALA A 20 -14.48 -8.84 -30.40
N PHE A 21 -15.54 -9.54 -29.94
CA PHE A 21 -16.59 -8.96 -29.08
C PHE A 21 -16.02 -8.49 -27.73
N CYS A 22 -15.07 -9.24 -27.18
CA CYS A 22 -14.49 -8.92 -25.88
C CYS A 22 -13.43 -7.80 -25.94
N THR A 23 -12.70 -7.64 -27.06
CA THR A 23 -11.83 -6.46 -27.26
C THR A 23 -12.59 -5.14 -27.34
N LEU A 24 -13.87 -5.13 -27.72
CA LEU A 24 -14.74 -3.95 -27.60
C LEU A 24 -15.05 -3.59 -26.14
N PHE A 25 -14.99 -4.58 -25.23
CA PHE A 25 -15.34 -4.44 -23.81
C PHE A 25 -14.17 -4.16 -22.85
N ASP A 26 -12.92 -4.20 -23.33
CA ASP A 26 -11.72 -3.81 -22.55
C ASP A 26 -11.60 -2.28 -22.36
N SER A 27 -12.53 -1.50 -22.90
CA SER A 27 -12.72 -0.08 -22.55
C SER A 27 -13.73 0.06 -21.40
N GLN A 28 -13.49 1.00 -20.48
CA GLN A 28 -14.15 1.09 -19.15
C GLN A 28 -15.63 1.50 -19.16
N HIS A 29 -16.49 0.76 -19.87
CA HIS A 29 -17.92 1.02 -19.96
C HIS A 29 -18.73 -0.07 -19.25
N THR A 30 -19.53 0.34 -18.27
CA THR A 30 -20.61 -0.53 -17.77
C THR A 30 -21.70 -0.59 -18.83
N LEU A 31 -22.37 -1.75 -19.01
CA LEU A 31 -23.53 -1.92 -19.92
C LEU A 31 -24.66 -0.90 -19.68
N TYR A 32 -24.68 -0.27 -18.50
CA TYR A 32 -25.64 0.75 -18.08
C TYR A 32 -25.27 2.18 -18.53
N THR A 33 -24.07 2.39 -19.08
CA THR A 33 -23.58 3.70 -19.57
C THR A 33 -23.48 3.82 -21.09
N LEU A 34 -23.77 2.74 -21.84
CA LEU A 34 -23.82 2.77 -23.30
C LEU A 34 -25.06 3.51 -23.80
N SER A 35 -24.95 4.18 -24.94
CA SER A 35 -26.14 4.68 -25.65
C SER A 35 -26.96 3.52 -26.21
N ASP A 36 -28.23 3.76 -26.53
CA ASP A 36 -29.06 2.72 -27.14
C ASP A 36 -28.53 2.31 -28.52
N GLU A 37 -27.91 3.22 -29.28
CA GLU A 37 -27.23 2.92 -30.55
C GLU A 37 -25.99 2.03 -30.36
N ASP A 38 -25.13 2.33 -29.38
CA ASP A 38 -23.98 1.49 -29.05
C ASP A 38 -24.41 0.10 -28.58
N LEU A 39 -25.48 0.04 -27.78
CA LEU A 39 -26.04 -1.20 -27.26
C LEU A 39 -26.69 -2.05 -28.37
N GLN A 40 -27.35 -1.42 -29.33
CA GLN A 40 -27.91 -2.07 -30.52
C GLN A 40 -26.79 -2.67 -31.38
N ASN A 41 -25.77 -1.88 -31.71
CA ASN A 41 -24.59 -2.32 -32.47
C ASN A 41 -23.85 -3.48 -31.78
N LEU A 42 -23.56 -3.34 -30.48
CA LEU A 42 -22.93 -4.38 -29.66
C LEU A 42 -23.75 -5.68 -29.66
N THR A 43 -25.07 -5.57 -29.58
CA THR A 43 -25.98 -6.73 -29.63
C THR A 43 -25.93 -7.43 -30.98
N ILE A 44 -25.90 -6.67 -32.07
CA ILE A 44 -25.77 -7.18 -33.45
C ILE A 44 -24.44 -7.92 -33.60
N ASP A 45 -23.32 -7.35 -33.14
CA ASP A 45 -22.00 -7.97 -33.20
C ASP A 45 -21.94 -9.32 -32.45
N VAL A 46 -22.56 -9.41 -31.26
CA VAL A 46 -22.71 -10.69 -30.52
C VAL A 46 -23.49 -11.70 -31.33
N ILE A 47 -24.62 -11.30 -31.92
CA ILE A 47 -25.49 -12.20 -32.68
C ILE A 47 -24.76 -12.72 -33.93
N LEU A 48 -24.06 -11.85 -34.66
CA LEU A 48 -23.24 -12.20 -35.82
C LEU A 48 -22.09 -13.14 -35.45
N ALA A 49 -21.38 -12.88 -34.34
CA ALA A 49 -20.33 -13.76 -33.85
C ALA A 49 -20.86 -15.16 -33.50
N LEU A 50 -22.01 -15.24 -32.83
CA LEU A 50 -22.68 -16.51 -32.50
C LEU A 50 -23.21 -17.24 -33.74
N GLN A 51 -23.70 -16.52 -34.75
CA GLN A 51 -24.08 -17.08 -36.06
C GLN A 51 -22.89 -17.62 -36.87
N GLY A 52 -21.70 -17.04 -36.67
CA GLY A 52 -20.44 -17.54 -37.24
C GLY A 52 -20.05 -18.93 -36.75
N LEU A 53 -20.48 -19.31 -35.54
CA LEU A 53 -20.18 -20.61 -34.95
C LEU A 53 -20.88 -21.75 -35.69
N ARG A 54 -20.13 -22.80 -36.05
CA ARG A 54 -20.68 -24.04 -36.65
C ARG A 54 -21.72 -24.71 -35.74
N ALA A 55 -21.58 -24.55 -34.41
CA ALA A 55 -22.55 -25.01 -33.42
C ALA A 55 -23.96 -24.42 -33.61
N SER A 56 -24.08 -23.14 -34.00
CA SER A 56 -25.40 -22.48 -34.17
C SER A 56 -26.27 -23.15 -35.24
N ARG A 57 -25.65 -23.71 -36.27
CA ARG A 57 -26.33 -24.40 -37.37
C ARG A 57 -26.73 -25.84 -37.03
N LEU A 58 -26.14 -26.41 -35.98
CA LEU A 58 -26.33 -27.80 -35.52
C LEU A 58 -27.22 -27.90 -34.27
N LEU A 59 -27.23 -26.89 -33.41
CA LEU A 59 -28.08 -26.84 -32.23
C LEU A 59 -29.55 -26.62 -32.61
N PRO A 60 -30.49 -27.46 -32.16
CA PRO A 60 -31.91 -27.29 -32.48
C PRO A 60 -32.51 -26.10 -31.72
N SER A 61 -33.45 -25.40 -32.37
CA SER A 61 -34.19 -24.26 -31.80
C SER A 61 -34.95 -24.67 -30.54
N SER A 62 -35.13 -23.73 -29.62
CA SER A 62 -36.02 -23.90 -28.45
C SER A 62 -37.44 -23.34 -28.69
N ARG A 63 -37.72 -22.77 -29.87
CA ARG A 63 -38.98 -22.06 -30.20
C ARG A 63 -39.46 -22.34 -31.63
N ASN A 64 -39.73 -23.61 -31.96
CA ASN A 64 -40.30 -24.05 -33.26
C ASN A 64 -39.52 -23.58 -34.51
N GLY A 65 -38.28 -23.09 -34.36
CA GLY A 65 -37.38 -22.73 -35.46
C GLY A 65 -36.59 -23.94 -35.95
N LYS A 66 -35.81 -23.74 -37.02
CA LYS A 66 -35.01 -24.83 -37.61
C LYS A 66 -33.80 -25.21 -36.75
N ASN A 67 -33.09 -24.21 -36.24
CA ASN A 67 -31.88 -24.33 -35.43
C ASN A 67 -31.59 -22.98 -34.73
N LEU A 68 -30.59 -22.95 -33.85
CA LEU A 68 -30.19 -21.73 -33.13
C LEU A 68 -29.77 -20.61 -34.08
N PHE A 69 -29.20 -20.92 -35.26
CA PHE A 69 -28.88 -19.93 -36.29
C PHE A 69 -30.14 -19.19 -36.80
N ASP A 70 -31.27 -19.89 -36.98
CA ASP A 70 -32.56 -19.32 -37.37
C ASP A 70 -33.14 -18.44 -36.24
N ASP A 71 -33.07 -18.90 -34.99
CA ASP A 71 -33.47 -18.11 -33.81
C ASP A 71 -32.65 -16.80 -33.70
N LEU A 72 -31.32 -16.89 -33.85
CA LEU A 72 -30.41 -15.74 -33.87
C LEU A 72 -30.67 -14.81 -35.06
N SER A 73 -31.02 -15.35 -36.23
CA SER A 73 -31.37 -14.52 -37.42
C SER A 73 -32.62 -13.68 -37.18
N ARG A 74 -33.62 -14.25 -36.50
CA ARG A 74 -34.84 -13.53 -36.11
C ARG A 74 -34.54 -12.48 -35.03
N LEU A 75 -33.69 -12.80 -34.05
CA LEU A 75 -33.24 -11.83 -33.05
C LEU A 75 -32.46 -10.67 -33.69
N ASN A 76 -31.57 -10.94 -34.65
CA ASN A 76 -30.85 -9.90 -35.39
C ASN A 76 -31.81 -8.95 -36.10
N SER A 77 -32.81 -9.50 -36.80
CA SER A 77 -33.83 -8.72 -37.51
C SER A 77 -34.67 -7.87 -36.54
N ALA A 78 -35.03 -8.42 -35.38
CA ALA A 78 -35.77 -7.69 -34.35
C ALA A 78 -34.94 -6.55 -33.75
N VAL A 79 -33.67 -6.80 -33.39
CA VAL A 79 -32.76 -5.78 -32.83
C VAL A 79 -32.48 -4.66 -33.83
N ASN A 80 -32.46 -4.94 -35.14
CA ASN A 80 -32.33 -3.93 -36.20
C ASN A 80 -33.63 -3.16 -36.51
N SER A 81 -34.73 -3.38 -35.77
CA SER A 81 -35.97 -2.62 -35.95
C SER A 81 -36.08 -1.48 -34.93
N ASP A 82 -36.57 -0.32 -35.39
CA ASP A 82 -36.75 0.91 -34.60
C ASP A 82 -37.75 0.78 -33.43
N SER A 83 -38.43 -0.36 -33.30
CA SER A 83 -39.45 -0.64 -32.27
C SER A 83 -39.00 -1.62 -31.19
N PHE A 84 -37.73 -2.07 -31.21
CA PHE A 84 -37.22 -3.05 -30.27
C PHE A 84 -36.68 -2.41 -28.99
N ASP A 85 -37.23 -2.81 -27.84
CA ASP A 85 -36.78 -2.36 -26.53
C ASP A 85 -35.50 -3.10 -26.09
N LEU A 86 -34.37 -2.40 -26.15
CA LEU A 86 -33.04 -2.93 -25.82
C LEU A 86 -32.84 -3.19 -24.31
N THR A 87 -33.73 -2.72 -23.43
CA THR A 87 -33.63 -3.00 -21.98
C THR A 87 -33.74 -4.49 -21.68
N TYR A 88 -34.51 -5.25 -22.48
CA TYR A 88 -34.63 -6.71 -22.37
C TYR A 88 -33.35 -7.49 -22.71
N ILE A 89 -32.39 -6.87 -23.40
CA ILE A 89 -31.13 -7.52 -23.81
C ILE A 89 -29.99 -7.27 -22.83
N LYS A 90 -30.02 -6.19 -22.04
CA LYS A 90 -29.01 -5.87 -21.02
C LYS A 90 -28.68 -7.08 -20.09
N PRO A 91 -29.67 -7.85 -19.56
CA PRO A 91 -29.37 -9.03 -18.72
C PRO A 91 -28.62 -10.15 -19.46
N LEU A 92 -28.90 -10.35 -20.75
CA LEU A 92 -28.25 -11.38 -21.57
C LEU A 92 -26.78 -11.03 -21.83
N LEU A 93 -26.49 -9.77 -22.19
CA LEU A 93 -25.12 -9.29 -22.38
C LEU A 93 -24.32 -9.36 -21.06
N THR A 94 -24.93 -8.97 -19.93
CA THR A 94 -24.29 -9.10 -18.60
C THR A 94 -23.92 -10.55 -18.28
N ALA A 95 -24.80 -11.51 -18.59
CA ALA A 95 -24.53 -12.93 -18.38
C ALA A 95 -23.40 -13.46 -19.29
N ILE A 96 -23.35 -13.03 -20.56
CA ILE A 96 -22.28 -13.40 -21.50
C ILE A 96 -20.92 -12.88 -21.01
N LEU A 97 -20.86 -11.62 -20.56
CA LEU A 97 -19.64 -11.02 -19.99
C LEU A 97 -19.17 -11.73 -18.72
N ALA A 98 -20.08 -12.04 -17.79
CA ALA A 98 -19.74 -12.76 -16.56
C ALA A 98 -19.17 -14.15 -16.85
N ILE A 99 -19.72 -14.86 -17.85
CA ILE A 99 -19.21 -16.15 -18.31
C ILE A 99 -17.84 -15.98 -18.97
N TYR A 100 -17.66 -14.99 -19.86
CA TYR A 100 -16.36 -14.76 -20.51
C TYR A 100 -15.26 -14.46 -19.49
N ASN A 101 -15.52 -13.57 -18.53
CA ASN A 101 -14.57 -13.26 -17.45
C ASN A 101 -14.21 -14.51 -16.63
N SER A 102 -15.17 -15.39 -16.34
CA SER A 102 -14.87 -16.66 -15.65
C SER A 102 -14.02 -17.63 -16.48
N ILE A 103 -14.09 -17.55 -17.81
CA ILE A 103 -13.31 -18.39 -18.73
C ILE A 103 -11.90 -17.82 -18.93
N THR A 104 -11.75 -16.50 -19.07
CA THR A 104 -10.43 -15.86 -19.19
C THR A 104 -9.65 -15.91 -17.88
N GLU A 105 -10.29 -15.86 -16.71
CA GLU A 105 -9.63 -16.11 -15.41
C GLU A 105 -9.02 -17.52 -15.29
N SER A 106 -9.42 -18.50 -16.12
CA SER A 106 -8.81 -19.85 -16.13
C SER A 106 -7.43 -19.91 -16.78
N THR A 107 -7.01 -18.86 -17.49
CA THR A 107 -5.60 -18.63 -17.86
C THR A 107 -5.13 -17.40 -17.08
N PRO A 108 -4.32 -17.55 -16.02
CA PRO A 108 -4.11 -16.48 -15.06
C PRO A 108 -3.51 -15.23 -15.74
N PRO A 109 -4.14 -14.04 -15.57
CA PRO A 109 -3.48 -12.78 -15.83
C PRO A 109 -2.17 -12.77 -15.05
N SER A 110 -1.06 -12.46 -15.72
CA SER A 110 0.26 -12.47 -15.11
C SER A 110 0.35 -11.48 -13.97
N ARG A 111 0.21 -11.98 -12.73
CA ARG A 111 0.50 -11.31 -11.46
C ARG A 111 -0.03 -9.87 -11.41
N LEU A 112 -1.35 -9.73 -11.21
CA LEU A 112 -2.01 -8.43 -11.03
C LEU A 112 -1.49 -7.69 -9.79
N VAL A 113 -0.39 -6.97 -10.02
CA VAL A 113 0.02 -5.74 -9.37
C VAL A 113 0.06 -5.80 -7.84
N ALA A 114 1.17 -6.33 -7.32
CA ALA A 114 1.80 -5.64 -6.20
C ALA A 114 1.99 -4.17 -6.66
N SER A 115 1.18 -3.26 -6.10
CA SER A 115 1.15 -1.80 -6.40
C SER A 115 2.34 -1.35 -7.23
N SER A 116 2.11 -1.10 -8.53
CA SER A 116 3.19 -0.63 -9.40
C SER A 116 3.87 0.52 -8.68
N ILE A 117 5.20 0.49 -8.58
CA ILE A 117 5.94 1.51 -7.83
C ILE A 117 5.64 2.91 -8.38
N GLN A 118 5.19 3.00 -9.63
CA GLN A 118 4.55 4.15 -10.28
C GLN A 118 3.35 4.75 -9.50
N TYR A 119 2.42 3.92 -9.03
CA TYR A 119 1.25 4.34 -8.24
C TYR A 119 1.65 4.75 -6.80
N GLU A 120 2.71 4.15 -6.24
CA GLU A 120 3.26 4.56 -4.94
C GLU A 120 4.10 5.85 -5.02
N LEU A 121 4.69 6.18 -6.17
CA LEU A 121 5.45 7.41 -6.39
C LEU A 121 4.54 8.61 -6.69
N GLY A 122 3.41 8.39 -7.37
CA GLY A 122 2.49 9.46 -7.74
C GLY A 122 3.10 10.43 -8.77
N ALA A 123 2.82 11.73 -8.61
CA ALA A 123 3.35 12.77 -9.48
C ALA A 123 4.81 13.11 -9.13
N MET A 124 5.70 13.04 -10.11
CA MET A 124 7.12 13.39 -10.00
C MET A 124 7.40 14.75 -10.66
N TYR A 125 8.21 15.58 -10.01
CA TYR A 125 8.49 16.96 -10.43
C TYR A 125 9.96 17.15 -10.82
N VAL A 126 10.20 17.86 -11.92
CA VAL A 126 11.50 17.99 -12.59
C VAL A 126 11.89 19.46 -12.71
N GLY A 127 13.18 19.75 -12.50
CA GLY A 127 13.71 21.11 -12.60
C GLY A 127 13.11 22.08 -11.59
N VAL A 128 12.83 21.59 -10.37
CA VAL A 128 12.25 22.37 -9.28
C VAL A 128 13.26 23.45 -8.83
N PRO A 129 12.89 24.74 -8.87
CA PRO A 129 13.75 25.84 -8.41
C PRO A 129 14.19 25.68 -6.94
N ARG A 130 15.33 26.25 -6.59
CA ARG A 130 15.90 26.31 -5.23
C ARG A 130 16.24 24.97 -4.56
N PHE A 131 16.14 23.84 -5.27
CA PHE A 131 16.42 22.52 -4.71
C PHE A 131 17.84 22.38 -4.17
N TYR A 132 18.84 22.89 -4.90
CA TYR A 132 20.24 22.81 -4.50
C TYR A 132 20.48 23.64 -3.24
N GLU A 133 20.02 24.88 -3.22
CA GLU A 133 20.14 25.82 -2.11
C GLU A 133 19.46 25.27 -0.84
N ALA A 134 18.30 24.63 -0.99
CA ALA A 134 17.59 24.01 0.12
C ALA A 134 18.34 22.81 0.73
N PHE A 135 18.82 21.87 -0.09
CA PHE A 135 19.42 20.64 0.43
C PHE A 135 20.93 20.72 0.67
N PHE A 136 21.67 21.46 -0.16
CA PHE A 136 23.13 21.59 -0.09
C PHE A 136 23.61 22.93 0.49
N GLY A 137 22.80 23.99 0.44
CA GLY A 137 23.22 25.32 0.93
C GLY A 137 23.42 25.44 2.44
N GLY A 138 22.94 24.46 3.23
CA GLY A 138 23.22 24.35 4.66
C GLY A 138 24.54 23.64 5.00
N VAL A 139 25.14 22.93 4.04
CA VAL A 139 26.35 22.13 4.28
C VAL A 139 27.55 23.07 4.43
N ALA A 140 28.08 23.15 5.66
CA ALA A 140 29.16 24.06 6.01
C ALA A 140 30.36 23.93 5.05
N GLU A 141 30.86 25.10 4.60
CA GLU A 141 32.02 25.27 3.71
C GLU A 141 31.91 24.62 2.31
N LEU A 142 30.78 24.00 1.96
CA LEU A 142 30.62 23.22 0.74
C LEU A 142 30.92 24.02 -0.54
N GLU A 143 30.38 25.23 -0.66
CA GLU A 143 30.54 26.06 -1.86
C GLU A 143 32.01 26.47 -2.06
N THR A 144 32.61 27.11 -1.06
CA THR A 144 34.01 27.57 -1.08
C THR A 144 34.99 26.43 -1.34
N ALA A 145 34.84 25.29 -0.65
CA ALA A 145 35.72 24.16 -0.82
C ALA A 145 35.50 23.44 -2.16
N SER A 146 34.26 23.37 -2.66
CA SER A 146 33.96 22.83 -4.00
C SER A 146 34.62 23.66 -5.09
N GLU A 147 34.61 24.99 -4.99
CA GLU A 147 35.35 25.84 -5.91
C GLU A 147 36.86 25.61 -5.83
N ALA A 148 37.42 25.54 -4.61
CA ALA A 148 38.85 25.35 -4.40
C ALA A 148 39.32 23.98 -4.95
N ILE A 149 38.56 22.92 -4.69
CA ILE A 149 38.83 21.56 -5.18
C ILE A 149 38.64 21.50 -6.70
N PHE A 150 37.60 22.14 -7.27
CA PHE A 150 37.42 22.19 -8.72
C PHE A 150 38.57 22.95 -9.42
N LYS A 151 39.05 24.06 -8.84
CA LYS A 151 40.27 24.76 -9.31
C LYS A 151 41.49 23.84 -9.29
N LYS A 152 41.69 23.02 -8.24
CA LYS A 152 42.74 21.98 -8.20
C LYS A 152 42.53 20.94 -9.32
N CYS A 153 41.30 20.49 -9.58
CA CYS A 153 41.00 19.54 -10.67
C CYS A 153 41.34 20.09 -12.07
N THR A 154 41.27 21.40 -12.29
CA THR A 154 41.63 22.04 -13.57
C THR A 154 43.12 22.42 -13.71
N ALA A 155 43.91 22.27 -12.65
CA ALA A 155 45.29 22.75 -12.58
C ALA A 155 46.35 21.64 -12.68
N GLY A 156 47.60 22.04 -12.93
CA GLY A 156 48.76 21.15 -12.97
C GLY A 156 49.07 20.54 -14.35
N THR A 157 50.08 19.68 -14.40
CA THR A 157 50.57 19.01 -15.62
C THR A 157 49.74 17.80 -16.04
N SER A 158 48.78 17.37 -15.23
CA SER A 158 47.87 16.27 -15.50
C SER A 158 46.52 16.53 -14.83
N PRO A 159 45.76 17.54 -15.31
CA PRO A 159 44.49 17.93 -14.70
C PRO A 159 43.44 16.81 -14.78
N LEU A 160 42.55 16.78 -13.81
CA LEU A 160 41.41 15.87 -13.75
C LEU A 160 40.23 16.35 -14.60
N PHE A 161 40.18 17.63 -14.97
CA PHE A 161 39.15 18.22 -15.83
C PHE A 161 39.75 19.21 -16.84
N GLN A 162 39.34 19.11 -18.11
CA GLN A 162 39.64 20.07 -19.18
C GLN A 162 38.36 20.40 -19.95
N GLU A 163 38.15 19.80 -21.13
CA GLU A 163 36.88 19.81 -21.86
C GLU A 163 35.90 18.70 -21.38
N GLY A 164 36.39 17.83 -20.50
CA GLY A 164 35.67 16.75 -19.82
C GLY A 164 36.52 16.14 -18.71
N TRP A 165 35.98 15.13 -18.02
CA TRP A 165 36.68 14.42 -16.95
C TRP A 165 37.75 13.45 -17.48
N THR A 166 38.98 13.55 -16.97
CA THR A 166 40.11 12.72 -17.39
C THR A 166 39.89 11.24 -17.06
N GLY A 167 40.00 10.38 -18.08
CA GLY A 167 39.77 8.95 -17.97
C GLY A 167 38.29 8.52 -18.02
N TRP A 168 37.37 9.45 -18.28
CA TRP A 168 35.95 9.12 -18.46
C TRP A 168 35.76 8.09 -19.61
N PRO A 169 34.97 7.01 -19.45
CA PRO A 169 34.76 6.01 -20.50
C PRO A 169 34.01 6.58 -21.71
N GLY A 170 34.62 6.48 -22.89
CA GLY A 170 34.05 7.03 -24.13
C GLY A 170 32.75 6.38 -24.60
N ASP A 171 32.46 5.15 -24.17
CA ASP A 171 31.22 4.42 -24.44
C ASP A 171 30.16 4.54 -23.31
N ALA A 172 30.53 5.20 -22.20
CA ALA A 172 29.74 5.30 -20.98
C ALA A 172 29.15 3.96 -20.48
N ASN A 173 29.84 2.83 -20.68
CA ASN A 173 29.35 1.54 -20.21
C ASN A 173 29.33 1.47 -18.66
N GLU A 174 28.32 0.80 -18.10
CA GLU A 174 28.02 0.75 -16.66
C GLU A 174 29.26 0.39 -15.83
N THR A 175 29.90 -0.74 -16.14
CA THR A 175 31.05 -1.26 -15.39
C THR A 175 32.26 -0.32 -15.43
N SER A 176 32.59 0.24 -16.59
CA SER A 176 33.73 1.15 -16.73
C SER A 176 33.49 2.48 -16.03
N VAL A 177 32.28 3.04 -16.13
CA VAL A 177 31.91 4.29 -15.45
C VAL A 177 31.91 4.10 -13.93
N LEU A 178 31.42 2.95 -13.44
CA LEU A 178 31.40 2.62 -12.01
C LEU A 178 32.81 2.37 -11.44
N SER A 179 33.73 1.76 -12.19
CA SER A 179 35.14 1.69 -11.77
C SER A 179 35.79 3.07 -11.76
N TRP A 180 35.61 3.87 -12.83
CA TRP A 180 36.15 5.23 -12.90
C TRP A 180 35.62 6.11 -11.76
N LEU A 181 34.32 6.03 -11.47
CA LEU A 181 33.65 6.75 -10.39
C LEU A 181 34.26 6.42 -9.02
N ALA A 182 34.52 5.14 -8.75
CA ALA A 182 35.17 4.73 -7.50
C ALA A 182 36.58 5.34 -7.39
N ASP A 183 37.40 5.16 -8.42
CA ASP A 183 38.80 5.61 -8.44
C ASP A 183 38.92 7.15 -8.41
N PHE A 184 37.97 7.86 -9.03
CA PHE A 184 37.87 9.32 -9.01
C PHE A 184 37.37 9.85 -7.67
N SER A 185 36.43 9.14 -7.03
CA SER A 185 35.90 9.54 -5.72
C SER A 185 36.97 9.47 -4.63
N GLU A 186 37.87 8.48 -4.67
CA GLU A 186 39.01 8.43 -3.74
C GLU A 186 39.92 9.66 -3.91
N LYS A 187 40.17 10.09 -5.15
CA LYS A 187 40.95 11.33 -5.42
C LYS A 187 40.24 12.57 -4.89
N LEU A 188 38.91 12.67 -5.01
CA LEU A 188 38.15 13.78 -4.41
C LEU A 188 38.21 13.75 -2.88
N VAL A 189 38.15 12.58 -2.24
CA VAL A 189 38.30 12.46 -0.79
C VAL A 189 39.68 12.94 -0.35
N THR A 190 40.77 12.53 -1.00
CA THR A 190 42.12 13.03 -0.69
C THR A 190 42.26 14.55 -0.92
N LEU A 191 41.70 15.09 -2.00
CA LEU A 191 41.68 16.56 -2.23
C LEU A 191 40.82 17.32 -1.19
N ALA A 192 39.87 16.63 -0.56
CA ALA A 192 38.99 17.13 0.48
C ALA A 192 39.59 16.99 1.90
N GLU A 193 40.58 16.12 2.14
CA GLU A 193 41.26 15.98 3.45
C GLU A 193 41.90 17.30 3.90
N ASP A 194 42.40 18.10 2.94
CA ASP A 194 42.89 19.49 3.13
C ASP A 194 41.86 20.46 3.72
N HIS A 195 40.56 20.14 3.61
CA HIS A 195 39.45 20.99 4.05
C HIS A 195 38.65 20.34 5.20
N ARG A 196 38.47 19.01 5.19
CA ARG A 196 37.71 18.28 6.21
C ARG A 196 38.23 16.84 6.37
N SER A 197 38.99 16.59 7.44
CA SER A 197 39.81 15.38 7.62
C SER A 197 39.05 14.10 8.00
N THR A 198 37.71 14.11 8.09
CA THR A 198 36.91 12.94 8.50
C THR A 198 35.63 12.77 7.67
N SER A 199 35.71 11.96 6.61
CA SER A 199 34.52 11.33 6.04
C SER A 199 34.36 9.92 6.60
N THR A 200 33.26 9.66 7.32
CA THR A 200 32.86 8.31 7.76
C THR A 200 32.26 7.47 6.62
N ARG A 201 32.16 8.05 5.42
CA ARG A 201 31.39 7.51 4.29
C ARG A 201 32.27 7.34 3.07
N ARG A 202 31.86 6.42 2.20
CA ARG A 202 32.43 6.26 0.86
C ARG A 202 31.30 6.12 -0.16
N PRO A 203 31.49 6.59 -1.41
CA PRO A 203 30.68 6.14 -2.52
C PRO A 203 31.06 4.69 -2.83
N LEU A 204 30.04 3.87 -3.01
CA LEU A 204 30.12 2.47 -3.37
C LEU A 204 29.55 2.32 -4.77
N ALA A 205 30.29 1.64 -5.62
CA ALA A 205 29.90 1.32 -6.99
C ALA A 205 29.94 -0.20 -7.13
N GLN A 206 28.78 -0.86 -7.21
CA GLN A 206 28.67 -2.32 -7.21
C GLN A 206 27.70 -2.82 -8.28
N PRO A 207 28.08 -2.70 -9.57
CA PRO A 207 27.32 -3.33 -10.62
C PRO A 207 27.19 -4.83 -10.33
N HIS A 208 25.96 -5.31 -10.41
CA HIS A 208 25.60 -6.72 -10.41
C HIS A 208 25.62 -7.49 -9.07
N LYS A 209 26.00 -6.91 -7.93
CA LYS A 209 25.87 -7.55 -6.60
C LYS A 209 24.53 -7.25 -5.94
N SER A 210 23.90 -8.25 -5.31
CA SER A 210 22.66 -8.07 -4.55
C SER A 210 22.96 -7.47 -3.16
N ILE A 211 22.17 -6.47 -2.75
CA ILE A 211 22.27 -5.85 -1.42
C ILE A 211 21.41 -6.64 -0.42
N GLU A 212 22.02 -6.99 0.70
CA GLU A 212 21.37 -7.75 1.78
C GLU A 212 20.29 -6.92 2.51
N GLY A 213 19.19 -7.56 2.93
CA GLY A 213 18.11 -6.93 3.71
C GLY A 213 16.82 -6.57 2.94
N SER A 214 16.77 -6.81 1.62
CA SER A 214 15.52 -6.76 0.85
C SER A 214 14.87 -8.15 0.77
N THR A 215 13.54 -8.20 0.55
CA THR A 215 12.79 -9.44 0.30
C THR A 215 12.92 -9.95 -1.14
N VAL A 216 13.55 -9.18 -2.02
CA VAL A 216 13.85 -9.53 -3.42
C VAL A 216 15.31 -9.19 -3.67
N GLU A 217 16.03 -9.94 -4.51
CA GLU A 217 17.36 -9.50 -4.93
C GLU A 217 17.29 -8.14 -5.62
N ARG A 218 17.91 -7.14 -4.99
CA ARG A 218 18.02 -5.78 -5.50
C ARG A 218 19.49 -5.42 -5.72
N LYS A 219 19.76 -4.79 -6.85
CA LYS A 219 21.05 -4.26 -7.26
C LYS A 219 20.97 -2.74 -7.22
N LEU A 220 22.08 -2.09 -6.92
CA LEU A 220 22.24 -0.64 -6.85
C LEU A 220 23.54 -0.31 -7.58
N ASP A 221 23.47 0.50 -8.62
CA ASP A 221 24.62 0.80 -9.45
C ASP A 221 25.65 1.60 -8.64
N VAL A 222 25.17 2.64 -7.96
CA VAL A 222 25.93 3.57 -7.13
C VAL A 222 25.17 3.93 -5.85
N GLY A 223 25.87 4.11 -4.74
CA GLY A 223 25.29 4.75 -3.55
C GLY A 223 26.34 5.16 -2.53
N PHE A 224 25.99 6.07 -1.63
CA PHE A 224 26.89 6.47 -0.53
C PHE A 224 26.59 5.62 0.69
N VAL A 225 27.63 5.04 1.31
CA VAL A 225 27.48 4.10 2.44
C VAL A 225 28.13 4.62 3.71
N ASN A 226 27.52 4.29 4.86
CA ASN A 226 28.06 4.59 6.19
C ASN A 226 29.17 3.61 6.59
N ASN A 227 30.23 3.52 5.78
CA ASN A 227 31.38 2.67 6.03
C ASN A 227 32.63 3.24 5.34
N SER A 228 33.51 3.87 6.12
CA SER A 228 34.77 4.45 5.64
C SER A 228 35.80 3.43 5.12
N LYS A 229 35.57 2.13 5.35
CA LYS A 229 36.38 1.00 4.86
C LYS A 229 35.72 0.23 3.72
N ALA A 230 34.59 0.70 3.18
CA ALA A 230 33.94 0.06 2.05
C ALA A 230 34.78 0.19 0.76
N GLY A 231 35.00 -0.93 0.07
CA GLY A 231 35.65 -1.01 -1.23
C GLY A 231 34.79 -1.78 -2.25
N LYS A 232 35.34 -1.98 -3.45
CA LYS A 232 34.64 -2.61 -4.60
C LYS A 232 34.02 -3.99 -4.27
N ASP A 233 34.58 -4.72 -3.29
CA ASP A 233 34.10 -6.03 -2.86
C ASP A 233 33.28 -6.09 -1.55
N THR A 234 33.11 -4.99 -0.84
CA THR A 234 32.41 -4.97 0.46
C THR A 234 30.92 -5.25 0.31
N ARG A 235 30.44 -6.40 0.81
CA ARG A 235 28.99 -6.66 0.91
C ARG A 235 28.34 -5.62 1.82
N CYS A 236 27.29 -4.97 1.33
CA CYS A 236 26.56 -3.95 2.06
C CYS A 236 25.09 -4.36 2.27
N LYS A 237 24.50 -3.85 3.34
CA LYS A 237 23.09 -3.99 3.68
C LYS A 237 22.32 -2.71 3.35
N TRP A 238 21.02 -2.82 3.09
CA TRP A 238 20.16 -1.65 2.84
C TRP A 238 20.20 -0.62 3.98
N SER A 239 20.41 -1.06 5.23
CA SER A 239 20.59 -0.18 6.39
C SER A 239 21.87 0.68 6.33
N GLN A 240 22.87 0.29 5.52
CA GLN A 240 24.13 1.03 5.36
C GLN A 240 24.10 2.01 4.17
N ILE A 241 23.12 1.89 3.26
CA ILE A 241 22.96 2.80 2.12
C ILE A 241 22.31 4.10 2.59
N LEU A 242 23.02 5.23 2.47
CA LEU A 242 22.55 6.54 2.91
C LEU A 242 21.83 7.29 1.79
N ILE A 243 22.40 7.21 0.58
CA ILE A 243 21.94 7.89 -0.64
C ILE A 243 22.03 6.84 -1.77
N PRO A 244 20.90 6.31 -2.27
CA PRO A 244 20.88 5.46 -3.45
C PRO A 244 21.03 6.29 -4.73
N GLY A 245 21.66 5.72 -5.74
CA GLY A 245 21.68 6.28 -7.08
C GLY A 245 21.73 5.26 -8.19
N GLU A 246 21.45 5.74 -9.40
CA GLU A 246 21.25 4.94 -10.60
C GLU A 246 22.11 5.52 -11.73
N LEU A 247 22.80 4.66 -12.48
CA LEU A 247 23.65 5.10 -13.59
C LEU A 247 22.93 4.92 -14.93
N LYS A 248 22.82 5.99 -15.72
CA LYS A 248 22.22 5.94 -17.07
C LYS A 248 23.23 6.36 -18.13
N SER A 249 23.34 5.57 -19.19
CA SER A 249 24.28 5.79 -20.31
C SER A 249 23.83 6.87 -21.31
N ASN A 250 22.59 7.37 -21.24
CA ASN A 250 22.04 8.35 -22.18
C ASN A 250 21.20 9.42 -21.44
N PRO A 251 21.47 10.74 -21.62
CA PRO A 251 20.69 11.83 -21.02
C PRO A 251 19.18 11.79 -21.25
N SER A 252 18.70 11.22 -22.36
CA SER A 252 17.25 11.06 -22.57
C SER A 252 16.62 9.99 -21.66
N ALA A 253 17.42 9.08 -21.09
CA ALA A 253 16.97 8.09 -20.12
C ALA A 253 16.90 8.62 -18.68
N ASP A 254 17.48 9.78 -18.40
CA ASP A 254 17.45 10.46 -17.09
C ASP A 254 16.04 11.02 -16.74
N ILE A 255 15.25 11.32 -17.79
CA ILE A 255 13.86 11.79 -17.71
C ILE A 255 12.87 10.61 -17.87
N ALA A 256 13.36 9.41 -18.19
CA ALA A 256 12.49 8.28 -18.50
C ALA A 256 11.81 7.71 -17.23
N PRO A 257 10.55 7.26 -17.33
CA PRO A 257 9.85 6.61 -16.21
C PRO A 257 10.67 5.48 -15.56
N LYS A 258 11.49 4.76 -16.34
CA LYS A 258 12.33 3.67 -15.84
C LYS A 258 13.28 4.13 -14.72
N ALA A 259 14.02 5.24 -14.90
CA ALA A 259 14.98 5.74 -13.91
C ALA A 259 14.30 6.12 -12.58
N TRP A 260 13.14 6.77 -12.64
CA TRP A 260 12.39 7.13 -11.43
C TRP A 260 11.80 5.90 -10.72
N LEU A 261 11.38 4.88 -11.48
CA LEU A 261 10.93 3.60 -10.93
C LEU A 261 12.10 2.80 -10.32
N ASP A 262 13.33 2.95 -10.84
CA ASP A 262 14.56 2.36 -10.29
C ASP A 262 14.92 3.00 -8.95
N ILE A 263 15.13 4.34 -8.93
CA ILE A 263 15.42 5.09 -7.69
C ILE A 263 14.29 4.95 -6.65
N GLY A 264 13.03 4.97 -7.08
CA GLY A 264 11.89 4.73 -6.18
C GLY A 264 11.96 3.35 -5.52
N ARG A 265 12.34 2.31 -6.26
CA ARG A 265 12.57 0.97 -5.70
C ARG A 265 13.67 0.99 -4.64
N HIS A 266 14.80 1.68 -4.86
CA HIS A 266 15.86 1.78 -3.86
C HIS A 266 15.45 2.58 -2.63
N ALA A 267 14.83 3.75 -2.83
CA ALA A 267 14.34 4.61 -1.74
C ALA A 267 13.36 3.85 -0.84
N LYS A 268 12.51 2.98 -1.41
CA LYS A 268 11.60 2.10 -0.68
C LYS A 268 12.32 1.07 0.21
N GLU A 269 13.43 0.48 -0.24
CA GLU A 269 14.22 -0.44 0.59
C GLU A 269 14.99 0.31 1.69
N VAL A 270 15.58 1.48 1.39
CA VAL A 270 16.30 2.30 2.39
C VAL A 270 15.33 2.84 3.46
N LEU A 271 14.17 3.40 3.07
CA LEU A 271 13.15 3.87 4.03
C LEU A 271 12.63 2.77 4.96
N ALA A 272 12.68 1.51 4.51
CA ALA A 272 12.27 0.36 5.32
C ALA A 272 13.41 -0.19 6.19
N ALA A 273 14.66 -0.10 5.74
CA ALA A 273 15.83 -0.55 6.49
C ALA A 273 16.38 0.49 7.48
N GLN A 274 15.96 1.76 7.35
CA GLN A 274 16.30 2.87 8.24
C GLN A 274 15.00 3.47 8.78
N ASP A 275 14.56 2.97 9.94
CA ASP A 275 13.31 3.31 10.63
C ASP A 275 13.21 4.78 11.03
N THR A 276 14.35 5.44 11.28
CA THR A 276 14.45 6.86 11.66
C THR A 276 14.56 7.83 10.48
N ARG A 277 14.45 7.39 9.21
CA ARG A 277 14.47 8.31 8.05
C ARG A 277 13.11 9.01 7.86
N ARG A 278 13.15 10.35 7.81
CA ARG A 278 12.09 11.28 7.40
C ARG A 278 12.01 11.44 5.88
N PHE A 279 13.17 11.57 5.22
CA PHE A 279 13.29 11.66 3.76
C PHE A 279 14.59 11.04 3.26
N ILE A 280 14.69 10.92 1.92
CA ILE A 280 15.88 10.39 1.24
C ILE A 280 16.25 11.29 0.07
N LEU A 281 17.53 11.63 -0.04
CA LEU A 281 18.14 12.13 -1.26
C LEU A 281 18.61 10.93 -2.10
N GLY A 282 18.39 10.99 -3.40
CA GLY A 282 18.94 10.04 -4.36
C GLY A 282 19.40 10.77 -5.61
N CYS A 283 20.26 10.15 -6.41
CA CYS A 283 20.82 10.76 -7.61
C CYS A 283 20.77 9.83 -8.83
N THR A 284 20.57 10.41 -10.01
CA THR A 284 20.98 9.80 -11.26
C THR A 284 22.35 10.34 -11.67
N LEU A 285 23.17 9.51 -12.29
CA LEU A 285 24.40 9.94 -12.96
C LEU A 285 24.24 9.72 -14.46
N CYS A 286 24.50 10.75 -15.28
CA CYS A 286 24.28 10.67 -16.71
C CYS A 286 25.16 11.62 -17.54
N GLY A 287 25.79 11.09 -18.59
CA GLY A 287 26.67 11.85 -19.50
C GLY A 287 28.02 12.24 -18.89
N SER A 288 28.82 13.01 -19.64
CA SER A 288 30.20 13.38 -19.26
C SER A 288 30.36 14.78 -18.66
N LEU A 289 29.33 15.63 -18.72
CA LEU A 289 29.38 17.04 -18.30
C LEU A 289 28.45 17.26 -17.09
N MET A 290 28.99 17.21 -15.87
CA MET A 290 28.20 17.28 -14.63
C MET A 290 28.82 18.21 -13.57
N ARG A 291 27.96 18.90 -12.78
CA ARG A 291 28.32 19.67 -11.56
C ARG A 291 28.66 18.74 -10.39
N PHE A 292 29.70 17.95 -10.60
CA PHE A 292 29.94 16.69 -9.90
C PHE A 292 30.60 16.86 -8.52
N VAL A 293 31.60 17.75 -8.43
CA VAL A 293 32.39 17.97 -7.21
C VAL A 293 31.51 18.36 -6.02
N SER A 294 30.72 19.43 -6.13
CA SER A 294 29.88 19.89 -5.02
C SER A 294 28.80 18.87 -4.62
N THR A 295 28.21 18.16 -5.58
CA THR A 295 27.20 17.14 -5.29
C THR A 295 27.81 15.98 -4.49
N ILE A 296 28.98 15.48 -4.89
CA ILE A 296 29.70 14.40 -4.18
C ILE A 296 30.18 14.88 -2.81
N LEU A 297 30.82 16.05 -2.72
CA LEU A 297 31.29 16.59 -1.44
C LEU A 297 30.12 16.81 -0.48
N GLY A 298 29.00 17.36 -0.95
CA GLY A 298 27.78 17.50 -0.16
C GLY A 298 27.31 16.16 0.41
N PHE A 299 27.19 15.12 -0.42
CA PHE A 299 26.81 13.77 0.03
C PHE A 299 27.80 13.14 1.03
N LEU A 300 29.09 13.43 0.90
CA LEU A 300 30.12 13.02 1.87
C LEU A 300 30.08 13.81 3.18
N TRP A 301 29.62 15.07 3.15
CA TRP A 301 29.77 16.06 4.22
C TRP A 301 28.49 16.39 5.01
N MET A 302 27.30 16.12 4.45
CA MET A 302 26.01 16.27 5.12
C MET A 302 26.04 15.58 6.50
N ASN A 303 25.50 16.18 7.54
CA ASN A 303 25.27 15.47 8.80
C ASN A 303 24.10 14.46 8.67
N GLU A 304 23.79 13.69 9.71
CA GLU A 304 22.68 12.71 9.64
C GLU A 304 21.33 13.39 9.41
N GLU A 305 21.09 14.56 10.00
CA GLU A 305 19.85 15.29 9.81
C GLU A 305 19.70 15.82 8.37
N GLU A 306 20.77 16.31 7.76
CA GLU A 306 20.78 16.76 6.36
C GLU A 306 20.53 15.62 5.38
N LEU A 307 20.92 14.39 5.74
CA LEU A 307 20.53 13.17 5.03
C LEU A 307 19.07 12.76 5.26
N GLY A 308 18.38 13.39 6.21
CA GLY A 308 16.97 13.15 6.53
C GLY A 308 16.74 12.11 7.62
N PHE A 309 17.72 11.84 8.49
CA PHE A 309 17.45 11.17 9.77
C PHE A 309 16.66 12.10 10.71
N ASP A 310 15.99 11.49 11.69
CA ASP A 310 15.20 12.18 12.70
C ASP A 310 16.06 12.60 13.90
N PRO A 311 16.28 13.91 14.15
CA PRO A 311 17.14 14.39 15.23
C PRO A 311 16.49 14.24 16.62
N THR A 312 15.20 13.88 16.68
CA THR A 312 14.50 13.65 17.97
C THR A 312 14.78 12.27 18.56
N ILE A 313 15.22 11.31 17.74
CA ILE A 313 15.71 9.99 18.18
C ILE A 313 17.23 10.08 18.34
N LYS A 314 17.68 10.08 19.59
CA LYS A 314 19.08 10.23 19.96
C LYS A 314 19.74 8.87 20.12
N ALA A 315 21.05 8.81 19.94
CA ALA A 315 21.87 7.65 20.23
C ALA A 315 22.98 8.01 21.22
N ALA A 316 23.16 7.19 22.25
CA ALA A 316 24.28 7.25 23.21
C ALA A 316 24.51 5.85 23.78
N ASP A 317 25.77 5.49 24.04
CA ASP A 317 26.15 4.22 24.67
C ASP A 317 25.53 2.97 24.00
N ASP A 318 25.56 2.95 22.66
CA ASP A 318 24.93 1.96 21.77
C ASP A 318 23.39 1.80 21.91
N GLN A 319 22.73 2.66 22.69
CA GLN A 319 21.29 2.70 22.87
C GLN A 319 20.64 3.87 22.11
N ARG A 320 19.46 3.63 21.53
CA ARG A 320 18.60 4.67 20.94
C ARG A 320 17.55 5.10 21.97
N PHE A 321 17.21 6.38 22.01
CA PHE A 321 16.23 6.91 22.95
C PHE A 321 15.53 8.16 22.45
N ILE A 322 14.35 8.45 23.01
CA ILE A 322 13.69 9.75 22.90
C ILE A 322 13.61 10.43 24.27
N LEU A 323 13.41 11.75 24.25
CA LEU A 323 13.09 12.55 25.43
C LEU A 323 11.68 13.11 25.24
N ILE A 324 10.81 12.91 26.21
CA ILE A 324 9.47 13.50 26.24
C ILE A 324 9.30 14.39 27.47
N GLU A 325 8.35 15.32 27.42
CA GLU A 325 7.99 16.13 28.58
C GLU A 325 6.55 15.81 29.03
N ARG A 326 6.43 15.27 30.25
CA ARG A 326 5.16 14.82 30.82
C ARG A 326 5.07 15.24 32.28
N ASN A 327 3.95 15.81 32.69
CA ASN A 327 3.74 16.31 34.07
C ASN A 327 4.86 17.27 34.55
N ASN A 328 5.36 18.13 33.65
CA ASN A 328 6.50 19.04 33.86
C ASN A 328 7.80 18.33 34.27
N ARG A 329 7.97 17.06 33.85
CA ARG A 329 9.20 16.27 34.02
C ARG A 329 9.66 15.77 32.66
N LYS A 330 10.97 15.71 32.46
CA LYS A 330 11.56 15.10 31.27
C LYS A 330 11.80 13.62 31.54
N GLU A 331 11.20 12.77 30.72
CA GLU A 331 11.31 11.31 30.80
C GLU A 331 12.16 10.82 29.62
N ARG A 332 13.13 9.93 29.87
CA ARG A 332 13.96 9.28 28.85
C ARG A 332 13.43 7.88 28.55
N LEU A 333 13.03 7.65 27.31
CA LEU A 333 12.50 6.36 26.87
C LEU A 333 13.52 5.69 25.95
N ILE A 334 14.04 4.54 26.38
CA ILE A 334 15.00 3.72 25.63
C ILE A 334 14.22 2.90 24.60
N ILE A 335 14.69 2.88 23.35
CA ILE A 335 14.09 2.12 22.24
C ILE A 335 14.74 0.73 22.17
N ASP A 336 13.95 -0.30 22.43
CA ASP A 336 14.39 -1.70 22.48
C ASP A 336 14.41 -2.36 21.10
N GLU A 337 13.28 -2.33 20.40
CA GLU A 337 13.08 -3.04 19.14
C GLU A 337 12.12 -2.30 18.20
N LEU A 338 12.35 -2.48 16.88
CA LEU A 338 11.42 -2.03 15.85
C LEU A 338 10.31 -3.07 15.68
N ILE A 339 9.07 -2.70 15.99
CA ILE A 339 7.88 -3.55 15.86
C ILE A 339 7.39 -3.52 14.40
N ILE A 340 7.16 -2.32 13.84
CA ILE A 340 6.56 -2.12 12.52
C ILE A 340 7.24 -0.96 11.78
N ARG A 341 7.65 -1.19 10.53
CA ARG A 341 7.95 -0.17 9.51
C ARG A 341 7.47 -0.68 8.13
N PRO A 342 6.37 -0.18 7.57
CA PRO A 342 5.85 -0.64 6.28
C PRO A 342 6.82 -0.39 5.13
N ARG A 343 7.07 -1.42 4.30
CA ARG A 343 7.76 -1.28 3.00
C ARG A 343 6.83 -0.62 1.97
N CYS A 344 6.66 0.71 2.04
CA CYS A 344 5.93 1.53 1.06
C CYS A 344 6.46 2.96 0.99
N ILE A 345 6.31 3.62 -0.17
CA ILE A 345 6.61 5.06 -0.31
C ILE A 345 5.38 5.89 0.06
N ALA A 346 4.29 5.76 -0.71
CA ALA A 346 3.02 6.36 -0.36
C ALA A 346 2.39 5.68 0.86
N GLY A 347 2.05 6.47 1.87
CA GLY A 347 1.44 6.00 3.11
C GLY A 347 1.54 7.08 4.18
N ARG A 348 1.49 6.67 5.46
CA ARG A 348 1.74 7.54 6.63
C ARG A 348 3.13 7.33 7.24
N ALA A 349 3.96 6.49 6.62
CA ALA A 349 5.21 5.95 7.18
C ALA A 349 5.12 5.56 8.66
N THR A 350 3.98 4.98 9.07
CA THR A 350 3.71 4.60 10.47
C THR A 350 4.84 3.69 10.96
N THR A 351 5.53 4.13 12.01
CA THR A 351 6.67 3.41 12.57
C THR A 351 6.41 3.17 14.04
N CYS A 352 6.46 1.91 14.46
CA CYS A 352 6.20 1.53 15.84
C CYS A 352 7.44 0.87 16.44
N TRP A 353 7.88 1.35 17.59
CA TRP A 353 8.95 0.77 18.39
C TRP A 353 8.44 0.33 19.74
N LYS A 354 9.02 -0.73 20.27
CA LYS A 354 8.94 -1.04 21.70
C LYS A 354 9.99 -0.22 22.42
N ALA A 355 9.63 0.27 23.59
CA ALA A 355 10.49 1.06 24.44
C ALA A 355 10.21 0.76 25.92
N HIS A 356 11.05 1.26 26.80
CA HIS A 356 10.78 1.32 28.23
C HIS A 356 11.25 2.67 28.80
N LEU A 357 10.73 3.02 29.98
CA LEU A 357 11.23 4.17 30.73
C LEU A 357 12.58 3.79 31.38
N GLU A 358 13.60 4.63 31.22
CA GLU A 358 14.93 4.38 31.82
C GLU A 358 14.89 4.17 33.34
N GLU A 359 13.97 4.87 34.03
CA GLU A 359 13.74 4.75 35.48
C GLU A 359 12.96 3.48 35.91
N ASP A 360 12.17 2.87 35.00
CA ASP A 360 11.47 1.60 35.28
C ASP A 360 11.39 0.70 34.03
N PRO A 361 12.45 -0.08 33.75
CA PRO A 361 12.52 -0.96 32.58
C PRO A 361 11.48 -2.09 32.52
N ARG A 362 10.70 -2.30 33.60
CA ARG A 362 9.68 -3.36 33.67
C ARG A 362 8.36 -2.96 33.01
N ILE A 363 8.19 -1.68 32.68
CA ILE A 363 6.98 -1.17 32.03
C ILE A 363 7.27 -0.97 30.54
N PRO A 364 6.88 -1.93 29.67
CA PRO A 364 6.98 -1.74 28.24
C PRO A 364 6.03 -0.65 27.78
N LEU A 365 6.48 0.13 26.80
CA LEU A 365 5.74 1.17 26.10
C LEU A 365 5.85 0.91 24.59
N VAL A 366 4.89 1.45 23.83
CA VAL A 366 4.95 1.46 22.37
C VAL A 366 4.98 2.89 21.89
N ILE A 367 6.06 3.29 21.20
CA ILE A 367 6.18 4.59 20.53
C ILE A 367 5.69 4.41 19.09
N LYS A 368 4.72 5.20 18.66
CA LYS A 368 4.15 5.22 17.31
C LYS A 368 4.33 6.60 16.68
N ASP A 369 5.19 6.71 15.67
CA ASP A 369 5.32 7.90 14.84
C ASP A 369 4.51 7.73 13.55
N SER A 370 3.80 8.77 13.10
CA SER A 370 3.12 8.76 11.80
C SER A 370 2.88 10.16 11.22
N TRP A 371 2.83 10.25 9.89
CA TRP A 371 2.45 11.46 9.17
C TRP A 371 0.93 11.56 9.06
N GLN A 372 0.35 12.60 9.68
CA GLN A 372 -1.09 12.83 9.78
C GLN A 372 -1.49 14.12 9.05
N TYR A 373 -2.71 14.15 8.53
CA TYR A 373 -3.31 15.35 7.96
C TYR A 373 -3.64 16.36 9.06
N ILE A 374 -3.39 17.64 8.82
CA ILE A 374 -3.57 18.71 9.82
C ILE A 374 -5.06 18.93 10.13
N GLU A 375 -5.94 18.63 9.18
CA GLU A 375 -7.39 18.82 9.25
C GLU A 375 -8.14 17.68 9.99
N ARG A 376 -7.42 16.85 10.75
CA ARG A 376 -7.98 15.72 11.51
C ARG A 376 -7.73 15.84 13.00
N ASP A 377 -8.68 15.31 13.76
CA ASP A 377 -8.56 15.07 15.19
C ASP A 377 -7.31 14.24 15.50
N GLU A 378 -6.60 14.59 16.56
CA GLU A 378 -5.35 13.93 16.94
C GLU A 378 -5.63 12.57 17.58
N GLU A 379 -5.00 11.50 17.07
CA GLU A 379 -5.16 10.15 17.64
C GLU A 379 -4.83 10.14 19.15
N GLY A 380 -3.77 10.86 19.53
CA GLY A 380 -3.35 10.98 20.92
C GLY A 380 -4.38 11.62 21.85
N ASP A 381 -5.17 12.58 21.37
CA ASP A 381 -6.26 13.20 22.14
C ASP A 381 -7.43 12.21 22.32
N LEU A 382 -7.80 11.49 21.25
CA LEU A 382 -8.84 10.47 21.29
C LEU A 382 -8.49 9.33 22.25
N LEU A 383 -7.23 8.89 22.24
CA LEU A 383 -6.70 7.86 23.15
C LEU A 383 -6.65 8.35 24.61
N ARG A 384 -6.25 9.60 24.85
CA ARG A 384 -6.27 10.19 26.18
C ARG A 384 -7.69 10.24 26.73
N GLU A 385 -8.64 10.79 25.97
CA GLU A 385 -10.04 10.87 26.39
C GLU A 385 -10.70 9.49 26.61
N ALA A 386 -10.38 8.49 25.76
CA ALA A 386 -10.85 7.12 25.97
C ALA A 386 -10.25 6.49 27.24
N THR A 387 -8.98 6.77 27.54
CA THR A 387 -8.31 6.31 28.78
C THR A 387 -8.92 6.98 30.02
N ASP A 388 -9.14 8.29 29.97
CA ASP A 388 -9.72 9.09 31.08
C ASP A 388 -11.18 8.69 31.35
N LYS A 389 -11.93 8.28 30.31
CA LYS A 389 -13.28 7.70 30.42
C LYS A 389 -13.29 6.23 30.89
N GLY A 390 -12.13 5.62 31.13
CA GLY A 390 -12.02 4.26 31.63
C GLY A 390 -12.38 3.15 30.63
N VAL A 391 -12.18 3.38 29.33
CA VAL A 391 -12.43 2.36 28.29
C VAL A 391 -11.54 1.14 28.52
N ILE A 392 -12.16 -0.04 28.64
CA ILE A 392 -11.46 -1.32 28.80
C ILE A 392 -11.03 -1.91 27.45
N ASN A 393 -10.05 -2.82 27.44
CA ASN A 393 -9.60 -3.54 26.23
C ASN A 393 -9.31 -2.61 25.03
N MET A 394 -8.79 -1.42 25.31
CA MET A 394 -8.26 -0.44 24.37
C MET A 394 -6.84 -0.09 24.85
N ALA A 395 -5.89 0.11 23.94
CA ALA A 395 -4.54 0.53 24.34
C ALA A 395 -4.58 1.87 25.09
N ARG A 396 -4.03 1.88 26.30
CA ARG A 396 -4.08 3.01 27.21
C ARG A 396 -3.02 4.04 26.85
N TYR A 397 -3.42 5.29 26.94
CA TYR A 397 -2.59 6.45 26.71
C TYR A 397 -1.43 6.55 27.73
N TYR A 398 -0.25 6.96 27.25
CA TYR A 398 0.88 7.37 28.08
C TYR A 398 1.27 8.82 27.85
N HIS A 399 1.48 9.20 26.58
CA HIS A 399 1.86 10.54 26.14
C HIS A 399 1.59 10.71 24.63
N HIS A 400 1.51 11.93 24.12
CA HIS A 400 1.59 12.24 22.69
C HIS A 400 2.16 13.64 22.48
N GLU A 401 2.72 13.88 21.29
CA GLU A 401 3.26 15.17 20.88
C GLU A 401 3.18 15.36 19.35
N THR A 402 3.14 16.61 18.91
CA THR A 402 3.63 16.96 17.57
C THR A 402 5.14 16.90 17.62
N VAL A 403 5.76 16.13 16.74
CA VAL A 403 7.23 16.06 16.73
C VAL A 403 7.77 17.39 16.22
N ARG A 404 8.74 17.96 16.95
CA ARG A 404 9.39 19.22 16.59
C ARG A 404 10.86 19.04 16.24
N VAL A 405 11.29 19.81 15.24
CA VAL A 405 12.67 19.87 14.77
C VAL A 405 13.03 21.35 14.62
N TYR A 406 14.10 21.80 15.30
CA TYR A 406 14.42 23.22 15.49
C TYR A 406 13.25 24.06 16.02
N ASP A 407 12.54 23.55 17.03
CA ASP A 407 11.34 24.13 17.65
C ASP A 407 10.14 24.39 16.71
N MET A 408 10.24 23.95 15.44
CA MET A 408 9.17 23.96 14.45
C MET A 408 8.53 22.59 14.33
N ASP A 409 7.22 22.52 14.07
CA ASP A 409 6.51 21.26 13.84
C ASP A 409 7.06 20.54 12.58
N ASP A 410 7.36 19.25 12.68
CA ASP A 410 7.96 18.46 11.59
C ASP A 410 6.91 18.14 10.52
N ASP A 411 6.74 19.05 9.55
CA ASP A 411 5.76 18.94 8.45
C ASP A 411 6.40 18.70 7.06
N ILE A 412 5.61 18.18 6.12
CA ILE A 412 6.09 17.80 4.79
C ILE A 412 6.53 19.01 3.95
N GLN A 413 5.88 20.17 4.08
CA GLN A 413 6.12 21.37 3.28
C GLN A 413 7.30 22.20 3.81
N SER A 414 7.32 22.50 5.11
CA SER A 414 8.33 23.36 5.72
C SER A 414 9.60 22.60 6.10
N SER A 415 9.48 21.45 6.78
CA SER A 415 10.63 20.67 7.28
C SER A 415 11.19 19.76 6.18
N VAL A 416 10.39 18.82 5.67
CA VAL A 416 10.89 17.80 4.73
C VAL A 416 11.25 18.39 3.36
N ARG A 417 10.39 19.25 2.80
CA ARG A 417 10.64 19.92 1.51
C ARG A 417 11.38 21.25 1.65
N LYS A 418 11.74 21.68 2.86
CA LYS A 418 12.48 22.93 3.12
C LYS A 418 11.86 24.17 2.44
N GLY A 419 10.53 24.23 2.37
CA GLY A 419 9.78 25.33 1.76
C GLY A 419 9.84 25.41 0.22
N ILE A 420 10.31 24.36 -0.47
CA ILE A 420 10.33 24.32 -1.94
C ILE A 420 8.90 24.27 -2.50
N ASP A 421 8.59 25.22 -3.39
CA ASP A 421 7.32 25.25 -4.12
C ASP A 421 7.37 24.35 -5.37
N ILE A 422 6.72 23.18 -5.28
CA ILE A 422 6.64 22.23 -6.39
C ILE A 422 5.74 22.71 -7.55
N THR A 423 4.91 23.75 -7.36
CA THR A 423 4.11 24.32 -8.45
C THR A 423 4.96 25.10 -9.46
N SER A 424 6.17 25.50 -9.06
CA SER A 424 7.18 26.14 -9.91
C SER A 424 8.06 25.15 -10.71
N ALA A 425 7.80 23.84 -10.63
CA ALA A 425 8.56 22.83 -11.38
C ALA A 425 8.31 22.90 -12.90
N LYS A 426 9.33 22.59 -13.72
CA LYS A 426 9.27 22.71 -15.19
C LYS A 426 8.19 21.84 -15.85
N ASN A 427 7.86 20.71 -15.22
CA ASN A 427 6.83 19.78 -15.68
C ASN A 427 5.54 19.87 -14.83
N TYR A 428 5.41 20.87 -13.95
CA TYR A 428 4.16 21.09 -13.23
C TYR A 428 3.07 21.45 -14.23
N GLN A 429 1.98 20.67 -14.23
CA GLN A 429 0.75 21.05 -14.90
C GLN A 429 -0.31 21.30 -13.83
N PRO A 430 -0.89 22.50 -13.76
CA PRO A 430 -2.12 22.72 -13.03
C PRO A 430 -3.17 21.72 -13.54
N GLU A 431 -3.99 21.14 -12.66
CA GLU A 431 -5.07 20.24 -13.07
C GLU A 431 -5.97 20.97 -14.08
N ARG A 432 -5.93 20.55 -15.34
CA ARG A 432 -6.78 21.14 -16.38
C ARG A 432 -8.22 20.77 -16.08
N SER A 433 -9.07 21.79 -15.90
CA SER A 433 -10.51 21.65 -16.09
C SER A 433 -10.76 20.93 -17.41
N MET A 434 -11.35 19.73 -17.37
CA MET A 434 -11.58 18.88 -18.54
C MET A 434 -12.30 19.66 -19.66
N PRO A 435 -11.66 19.92 -20.81
CA PRO A 435 -12.34 20.49 -21.97
C PRO A 435 -13.22 19.41 -22.60
N SER A 436 -14.40 19.80 -23.06
CA SER A 436 -15.33 18.97 -23.82
C SER A 436 -14.67 18.26 -25.01
N LEU A 437 -15.00 16.98 -25.21
CA LEU A 437 -14.61 16.17 -26.37
C LEU A 437 -14.74 16.93 -27.71
N LYS A 438 -13.64 16.96 -28.48
CA LYS A 438 -13.67 17.01 -29.96
C LYS A 438 -12.53 16.15 -30.52
N ASN A 439 -12.84 15.50 -31.65
CA ASN A 439 -12.02 14.51 -32.38
C ASN A 439 -10.69 15.15 -32.88
N SER A 440 -9.60 14.45 -33.26
CA SER A 440 -9.53 13.23 -34.09
C SER A 440 -8.09 12.68 -34.29
N THR A 441 -7.99 11.41 -34.72
CA THR A 441 -7.00 10.77 -35.66
C THR A 441 -5.51 10.50 -35.31
N GLY A 442 -5.13 9.20 -35.33
CA GLY A 442 -3.83 8.63 -35.79
C GLY A 442 -2.68 8.52 -34.77
N ASP A 443 -1.80 7.49 -34.76
CA ASP A 443 -1.73 6.18 -35.45
C ASP A 443 -0.80 5.23 -34.64
N SER A 444 -0.80 3.93 -34.97
CA SER A 444 -0.05 2.76 -34.46
C SER A 444 1.49 2.90 -34.40
N SER A 445 2.30 2.13 -33.66
CA SER A 445 2.48 0.65 -33.54
C SER A 445 3.68 0.38 -32.57
N ASP A 446 4.15 -0.82 -32.17
CA ASP A 446 3.64 -2.18 -31.90
C ASP A 446 4.80 -2.99 -31.20
N THR A 447 4.63 -4.30 -30.94
CA THR A 447 5.65 -5.38 -30.76
C THR A 447 6.04 -5.81 -29.35
N SER A 448 5.18 -6.68 -28.81
CA SER A 448 5.44 -7.82 -27.89
C SER A 448 6.88 -8.38 -27.79
N ARG A 449 7.27 -8.83 -26.58
CA ARG A 449 7.94 -10.14 -26.32
C ARG A 449 7.90 -10.57 -24.84
N LYS A 450 7.71 -11.88 -24.58
CA LYS A 450 7.47 -12.51 -23.25
C LYS A 450 8.63 -13.41 -22.79
N ARG A 451 8.64 -13.74 -21.48
CA ARG A 451 9.31 -14.88 -20.75
C ARG A 451 10.59 -14.53 -19.95
N PRO A 452 10.96 -15.33 -18.90
CA PRO A 452 10.14 -16.17 -18.00
C PRO A 452 10.43 -15.98 -16.47
N PHE A 453 9.69 -16.75 -15.67
CA PHE A 453 9.72 -16.96 -14.19
C PHE A 453 11.13 -17.20 -13.58
N SER A 454 11.36 -17.04 -12.26
CA SER A 454 10.64 -17.73 -11.17
C SER A 454 10.96 -17.24 -9.74
N GLN A 455 10.28 -17.89 -8.76
CA GLN A 455 10.53 -18.00 -7.32
C GLN A 455 9.66 -17.20 -6.33
N THR A 456 9.25 -17.96 -5.30
CA THR A 456 8.33 -17.70 -4.20
C THR A 456 9.09 -17.38 -2.91
N ASN A 457 8.35 -16.92 -1.88
CA ASN A 457 8.79 -16.51 -0.54
C ASN A 457 9.00 -14.99 -0.39
N ALA A 458 7.87 -14.26 -0.36
CA ALA A 458 7.81 -12.93 0.24
C ALA A 458 6.63 -12.92 1.24
N PRO A 459 6.78 -12.34 2.44
CA PRO A 459 5.66 -12.14 3.36
C PRO A 459 4.60 -11.22 2.71
N LEU A 460 3.34 -11.38 3.15
CA LEU A 460 2.22 -10.55 2.71
C LEU A 460 2.58 -9.05 2.79
N PRO A 461 2.23 -8.24 1.78
CA PRO A 461 2.44 -6.80 1.87
C PRO A 461 1.63 -6.23 3.05
N PRO A 462 2.17 -5.25 3.80
CA PRO A 462 1.39 -4.55 4.81
C PRO A 462 0.13 -3.96 4.16
N SER A 463 -1.00 -4.02 4.86
CA SER A 463 -2.33 -3.63 4.37
C SER A 463 -2.28 -2.26 3.70
N LYS A 464 -2.29 -2.24 2.37
CA LYS A 464 -2.18 -1.01 1.59
C LYS A 464 -3.45 -0.21 1.80
N ARG A 465 -3.34 0.88 2.56
CA ARG A 465 -4.38 1.91 2.59
C ARG A 465 -4.41 2.52 1.19
N SER A 466 -5.38 2.11 0.38
CA SER A 466 -5.71 2.82 -0.86
C SER A 466 -6.07 4.25 -0.48
N CYS A 467 -5.12 5.17 -0.66
CA CYS A 467 -5.34 6.59 -0.49
C CYS A 467 -6.27 7.07 -1.60
N SER A 468 -7.58 6.87 -1.40
CA SER A 468 -8.58 7.69 -2.07
C SER A 468 -8.42 9.11 -1.56
N ALA A 469 -7.50 9.85 -2.20
CA ALA A 469 -7.56 11.29 -2.25
C ALA A 469 -8.79 11.64 -3.08
N SER A 470 -9.96 11.63 -2.44
CA SER A 470 -11.17 12.18 -3.02
C SER A 470 -10.95 13.68 -3.21
N LEU A 471 -10.57 14.07 -4.44
CA LEU A 471 -10.47 15.45 -4.91
C LEU A 471 -11.88 16.09 -4.90
N THR A 472 -12.35 16.44 -3.71
CA THR A 472 -13.63 17.13 -3.52
C THR A 472 -13.38 18.60 -3.19
N LYS A 473 -13.44 19.46 -4.21
CA LYS A 473 -13.58 20.94 -4.12
C LYS A 473 -12.82 21.60 -2.97
N PHE A 474 -11.50 21.41 -2.91
CA PHE A 474 -10.63 22.31 -2.16
C PHE A 474 -10.11 23.45 -3.06
N SER A 475 -9.68 24.53 -2.43
CA SER A 475 -9.10 25.70 -3.09
C SER A 475 -8.01 25.30 -4.09
N LEU A 476 -8.07 25.86 -5.30
CA LEU A 476 -7.28 25.52 -6.49
C LEU A 476 -5.74 25.70 -6.38
N HIS A 477 -5.20 25.97 -5.19
CA HIS A 477 -3.82 26.49 -5.03
C HIS A 477 -2.97 25.90 -3.89
N THR A 478 -3.47 24.97 -3.06
CA THR A 478 -2.67 24.41 -1.95
C THR A 478 -2.72 22.89 -1.92
N LEU A 479 -1.56 22.25 -2.10
CA LEU A 479 -1.37 20.81 -1.88
C LEU A 479 -1.60 20.47 -0.40
N PRO A 480 -2.23 19.34 -0.07
CA PRO A 480 -2.51 18.97 1.32
C PRO A 480 -1.20 18.66 2.06
N ASN A 481 -0.98 19.36 3.18
CA ASN A 481 0.19 19.16 4.02
C ASN A 481 -0.07 18.04 5.07
N ARG A 482 1.01 17.52 5.65
CA ARG A 482 0.96 16.57 6.76
C ARG A 482 2.04 16.89 7.78
N VAL A 483 1.71 16.70 9.04
CA VAL A 483 2.60 16.89 10.19
C VAL A 483 2.90 15.54 10.84
N ARG A 484 4.11 15.38 11.39
CA ARG A 484 4.51 14.16 12.09
C ARG A 484 4.01 14.20 13.53
N ARG A 485 3.19 13.20 13.90
CA ARG A 485 2.68 13.01 15.26
C ARG A 485 3.33 11.78 15.89
N ARG A 486 3.64 11.88 17.18
CA ARG A 486 4.11 10.77 18.02
C ARG A 486 3.08 10.47 19.09
N VAL A 487 2.72 9.20 19.22
CA VAL A 487 1.81 8.68 20.25
C VAL A 487 2.54 7.59 21.03
N ILE A 488 2.41 7.59 22.34
CA ILE A 488 3.03 6.61 23.24
C ILE A 488 1.93 5.88 24.02
N LEU A 489 1.93 4.56 23.91
CA LEU A 489 0.95 3.65 24.48
C LEU A 489 1.56 2.80 25.59
N ARG A 490 0.74 2.40 26.57
CA ARG A 490 1.15 1.48 27.66
C ARG A 490 1.02 0.01 27.31
N ASP A 491 0.13 -0.32 26.38
CA ASP A 491 -0.22 -1.70 26.07
C ASP A 491 0.60 -2.21 24.88
N HIS A 492 1.32 -3.30 25.11
CA HIS A 492 2.08 -4.04 24.10
C HIS A 492 1.43 -5.42 23.88
N GLY A 493 1.45 -5.89 22.63
CA GLY A 493 0.87 -7.17 22.24
C GLY A 493 1.19 -7.50 20.78
N LYS A 494 0.78 -8.68 20.34
CA LYS A 494 0.95 -9.18 18.97
C LYS A 494 -0.38 -9.04 18.20
N PRO A 495 -0.37 -8.85 16.87
CA PRO A 495 -1.59 -8.86 16.07
C PRO A 495 -2.37 -10.17 16.25
N ILE A 496 -3.70 -10.10 16.29
CA ILE A 496 -4.60 -11.21 16.66
C ILE A 496 -4.39 -12.51 15.86
N TYR A 497 -3.95 -12.41 14.59
CA TYR A 497 -3.67 -13.57 13.74
C TYR A 497 -2.43 -14.37 14.15
N GLN A 498 -1.67 -13.90 15.15
CA GLN A 498 -0.53 -14.60 15.75
C GLN A 498 -0.90 -15.38 17.03
N ALA A 499 -2.16 -15.40 17.42
CA ALA A 499 -2.63 -16.14 18.61
C ALA A 499 -2.16 -17.61 18.59
N SER A 500 -1.69 -18.11 19.73
CA SER A 500 -1.10 -19.45 19.88
C SER A 500 -2.03 -20.60 19.49
N SER A 501 -3.33 -20.40 19.63
CA SER A 501 -4.35 -21.42 19.44
C SER A 501 -5.68 -20.85 18.94
N ARG A 502 -6.55 -21.72 18.42
CA ARG A 502 -7.94 -21.38 18.05
C ARG A 502 -8.73 -20.83 19.24
N ALA A 503 -8.56 -21.40 20.43
CA ALA A 503 -9.20 -20.92 21.65
C ALA A 503 -8.71 -19.51 22.02
N ALA A 504 -7.39 -19.27 21.99
CA ALA A 504 -6.79 -17.95 22.23
C ALA A 504 -7.26 -16.90 21.22
N LEU A 505 -7.38 -17.26 19.94
CA LEU A 505 -7.92 -16.39 18.89
C LEU A 505 -9.35 -15.94 19.20
N LEU A 506 -10.23 -16.87 19.60
CA LEU A 506 -11.62 -16.57 19.93
C LEU A 506 -11.76 -15.75 21.21
N ALA A 507 -10.96 -16.07 22.24
CA ALA A 507 -10.90 -15.32 23.50
C ALA A 507 -10.44 -13.87 23.27
N ALA A 508 -9.41 -13.68 22.44
CA ALA A 508 -8.91 -12.37 22.06
C ALA A 508 -9.93 -11.57 21.25
N LEU A 509 -10.66 -12.22 20.34
CA LEU A 509 -11.73 -11.58 19.58
C LEU A 509 -12.89 -11.14 20.51
N GLU A 510 -13.27 -11.98 21.48
CA GLU A 510 -14.28 -11.62 22.49
C GLU A 510 -13.83 -10.41 23.33
N GLY A 511 -12.56 -10.36 23.75
CA GLY A 511 -11.99 -9.24 24.47
C GLY A 511 -11.94 -7.95 23.64
N CYS A 512 -11.57 -8.04 22.36
CA CYS A 512 -11.61 -6.91 21.44
C CYS A 512 -13.06 -6.40 21.21
N ILE A 513 -14.05 -7.29 21.16
CA ILE A 513 -15.47 -6.90 21.06
C ILE A 513 -15.95 -6.21 22.35
N LYS A 514 -15.52 -6.65 23.54
CA LYS A 514 -15.76 -5.93 24.81
C LYS A 514 -15.13 -4.53 24.80
N GLY A 515 -13.92 -4.40 24.26
CA GLY A 515 -13.26 -3.10 24.11
C GLY A 515 -13.99 -2.17 23.14
N HIS A 516 -14.50 -2.72 22.03
CA HIS A 516 -15.29 -1.97 21.06
C HIS A 516 -16.62 -1.48 21.66
N GLU A 517 -17.30 -2.33 22.43
CA GLU A 517 -18.52 -1.98 23.18
C GLU A 517 -18.26 -0.87 24.21
N SER A 518 -17.17 -0.97 24.98
CA SER A 518 -16.77 0.05 25.95
C SER A 518 -16.41 1.38 25.28
N LEU A 519 -15.71 1.34 24.14
CA LEU A 519 -15.37 2.51 23.32
C LEU A 519 -16.63 3.17 22.73
N GLN A 520 -17.62 2.37 22.31
CA GLN A 520 -18.92 2.85 21.83
C GLN A 520 -19.70 3.56 22.95
N GLN A 521 -19.73 2.98 24.15
CA GLN A 521 -20.37 3.56 25.34
C GLN A 521 -19.70 4.88 25.77
N ALA A 522 -18.38 4.99 25.62
CA ALA A 522 -17.61 6.22 25.83
C ALA A 522 -17.86 7.30 24.75
N GLY A 523 -18.64 7.00 23.72
CA GLY A 523 -19.09 7.94 22.69
C GLY A 523 -18.25 7.96 21.41
N PHE A 524 -17.50 6.90 21.11
CA PHE A 524 -16.62 6.82 19.93
C PHE A 524 -17.02 5.68 18.96
N LEU A 525 -16.72 5.85 17.66
CA LEU A 525 -16.75 4.76 16.67
C LEU A 525 -15.35 4.58 16.08
N HIS A 526 -14.88 3.33 15.94
CA HIS A 526 -13.49 3.01 15.61
C HIS A 526 -13.20 3.07 14.11
N ARG A 527 -14.12 2.57 13.27
CA ARG A 527 -14.12 2.67 11.79
C ARG A 527 -12.97 1.98 11.03
N ASP A 528 -12.03 1.33 11.70
CA ASP A 528 -10.90 0.59 11.08
C ASP A 528 -10.59 -0.74 11.78
N ILE A 529 -11.62 -1.48 12.20
CA ILE A 529 -11.45 -2.85 12.68
C ILE A 529 -10.81 -3.69 11.56
N SER A 530 -9.62 -4.24 11.84
CA SER A 530 -8.81 -5.01 10.90
C SER A 530 -7.85 -5.96 11.63
N ILE A 531 -7.30 -6.94 10.93
CA ILE A 531 -6.37 -7.95 11.51
C ILE A 531 -5.12 -7.35 12.19
N ASN A 532 -4.77 -6.10 11.87
CA ASN A 532 -3.60 -5.39 12.40
C ASN A 532 -3.93 -4.46 13.58
N ASN A 533 -5.23 -4.18 13.81
CA ASN A 533 -5.70 -3.27 14.86
C ASN A 533 -6.36 -4.01 16.04
N LEU A 534 -6.47 -5.34 15.94
CA LEU A 534 -6.85 -6.23 17.04
C LEU A 534 -5.58 -6.89 17.59
N MET A 535 -5.36 -6.76 18.90
CA MET A 535 -4.15 -7.24 19.57
C MET A 535 -4.46 -8.36 20.56
N ILE A 536 -3.55 -9.31 20.68
CA ILE A 536 -3.53 -10.37 21.69
C ILE A 536 -2.22 -10.28 22.49
N ASN A 537 -2.31 -10.56 23.78
CA ASN A 537 -1.18 -10.67 24.68
C ASN A 537 -1.35 -11.96 25.51
N GLU A 538 -0.45 -12.92 25.28
CA GLU A 538 -0.43 -14.24 25.93
C GLU A 538 0.78 -14.36 26.88
N GLU A 539 1.45 -13.26 27.20
CA GLU A 539 2.61 -13.22 28.08
C GLU A 539 2.17 -13.07 29.55
N GLU A 540 2.56 -14.04 30.38
CA GLU A 540 2.29 -14.05 31.83
C GLU A 540 2.95 -12.85 32.54
N GLU A 541 2.37 -12.41 33.66
CA GLU A 541 2.87 -11.31 34.51
C GLU A 541 3.06 -9.93 33.82
N THR A 542 2.39 -9.71 32.68
CA THR A 542 2.43 -8.42 31.97
C THR A 542 1.40 -7.40 32.47
N HIS A 543 1.74 -6.11 32.39
CA HIS A 543 0.83 -5.01 32.72
C HIS A 543 -0.19 -4.68 31.63
N SER A 544 -0.07 -5.29 30.44
CA SER A 544 -0.91 -5.03 29.26
C SER A 544 -2.23 -5.81 29.30
N TRP A 545 -3.27 -5.29 28.64
CA TRP A 545 -4.51 -6.07 28.45
C TRP A 545 -4.26 -7.41 27.73
N PRO A 546 -4.91 -8.53 28.10
CA PRO A 546 -4.78 -9.82 27.39
C PRO A 546 -5.25 -9.78 25.92
N SER A 547 -6.15 -8.85 25.59
CA SER A 547 -6.50 -8.50 24.21
C SER A 547 -7.10 -7.09 24.17
N PHE A 548 -6.81 -6.34 23.11
CA PHE A 548 -7.18 -4.94 23.03
C PHE A 548 -7.19 -4.37 21.61
N LEU A 549 -7.86 -3.23 21.44
CA LEU A 549 -7.91 -2.44 20.22
C LEU A 549 -6.79 -1.38 20.17
N ILE A 550 -6.33 -1.06 18.96
CA ILE A 550 -5.36 0.02 18.66
C ILE A 550 -5.77 0.81 17.40
N ASP A 551 -5.09 1.93 17.15
CA ASP A 551 -5.30 2.83 16.00
C ASP A 551 -6.67 3.55 16.00
N LEU A 552 -6.73 4.71 16.67
CA LEU A 552 -7.88 5.62 16.62
C LEU A 552 -7.77 6.69 15.51
N ASP A 553 -6.85 6.58 14.55
CA ASP A 553 -6.59 7.60 13.51
C ASP A 553 -7.77 7.83 12.55
N LEU A 554 -8.70 6.87 12.47
CA LEU A 554 -9.94 6.95 11.70
C LEU A 554 -11.19 7.08 12.59
N ALA A 555 -11.01 7.05 13.91
CA ALA A 555 -12.09 7.06 14.87
C ALA A 555 -12.79 8.43 14.90
N ILE A 556 -14.00 8.45 15.44
CA ILE A 556 -14.86 9.64 15.51
C ILE A 556 -15.63 9.66 16.81
N LYS A 557 -15.98 10.86 17.29
CA LYS A 557 -17.02 11.03 18.31
C LYS A 557 -18.41 10.81 17.68
N VAL A 558 -19.35 10.25 18.44
CA VAL A 558 -20.73 10.00 18.00
C VAL A 558 -21.55 11.29 17.99
N GLN A 559 -21.45 12.07 19.07
CA GLN A 559 -21.97 13.43 19.13
C GLN A 559 -20.91 14.37 18.55
N ARG A 560 -21.25 15.10 17.48
CA ARG A 560 -20.35 16.07 16.83
C ARG A 560 -21.13 17.27 16.31
N ASP A 561 -20.60 18.46 16.58
CA ASP A 561 -21.14 19.73 16.08
C ASP A 561 -20.70 20.03 14.63
N SER A 562 -19.76 19.25 14.08
CA SER A 562 -19.20 19.47 12.74
C SER A 562 -18.76 18.18 12.03
N VAL A 563 -18.60 18.27 10.70
CA VAL A 563 -18.17 17.16 9.84
C VAL A 563 -16.64 17.10 9.83
N SER A 564 -16.04 16.03 10.35
CA SER A 564 -14.59 15.76 10.21
C SER A 564 -14.17 15.84 8.74
N GLY A 565 -13.10 16.57 8.42
CA GLY A 565 -12.71 16.96 7.05
C GLY A 565 -12.51 15.81 6.02
N ALA A 566 -12.43 14.56 6.48
CA ALA A 566 -12.36 13.39 5.62
C ALA A 566 -13.73 12.96 5.07
N ARG A 567 -14.21 13.63 4.00
CA ARG A 567 -15.40 13.21 3.21
C ARG A 567 -15.13 12.04 2.23
N GLY A 568 -14.30 11.07 2.62
CA GLY A 568 -13.93 9.92 1.79
C GLY A 568 -14.14 8.58 2.49
N MET A 569 -14.28 7.48 1.73
CA MET A 569 -14.28 6.12 2.27
C MET A 569 -12.90 5.78 2.85
N THR A 570 -12.77 5.82 4.17
CA THR A 570 -11.52 5.55 4.90
C THR A 570 -11.57 4.23 5.67
N GLY A 571 -10.49 3.46 5.58
CA GLY A 571 -10.28 2.20 6.31
C GLY A 571 -9.69 1.12 5.41
N THR A 572 -9.53 -0.09 5.94
CA THR A 572 -8.96 -1.21 5.19
C THR A 572 -10.05 -1.97 4.39
N ARG A 573 -10.09 -1.80 3.05
CA ARG A 573 -11.19 -2.26 2.15
C ARG A 573 -11.68 -3.70 2.42
N ALA A 574 -10.78 -4.67 2.51
CA ALA A 574 -11.13 -6.08 2.73
C ALA A 574 -11.99 -6.31 3.99
N PHE A 575 -11.84 -5.48 5.03
CA PHE A 575 -12.60 -5.57 6.28
C PHE A 575 -13.82 -4.65 6.32
N MET A 576 -13.92 -3.64 5.45
CA MET A 576 -15.06 -2.70 5.43
C MET A 576 -16.40 -3.44 5.31
N ALA A 577 -17.38 -3.00 6.11
CA ALA A 577 -18.76 -3.46 6.04
C ALA A 577 -19.42 -3.22 4.67
N ILE A 578 -20.38 -4.06 4.28
CA ILE A 578 -21.11 -3.95 3.01
C ILE A 578 -21.79 -2.57 2.89
N GLY A 579 -22.53 -2.13 3.92
CA GLY A 579 -23.19 -0.81 3.93
C GLY A 579 -22.19 0.34 3.73
N LYS A 580 -21.04 0.28 4.38
CA LYS A 580 -19.96 1.28 4.25
C LYS A 580 -19.36 1.34 2.83
N LEU A 581 -19.31 0.21 2.12
CA LEU A 581 -18.81 0.12 0.74
C LEU A 581 -19.79 0.73 -0.29
N ILE A 582 -21.09 0.68 -0.03
CA ILE A 582 -22.14 1.31 -0.84
C ILE A 582 -22.48 2.75 -0.40
N GLY A 583 -21.70 3.32 0.52
CA GLY A 583 -21.77 4.74 0.90
C GLY A 583 -22.65 5.06 2.13
N GLU A 584 -23.09 4.08 2.90
CA GLU A 584 -23.87 4.32 4.12
C GLU A 584 -23.08 5.07 5.21
N GLN A 585 -23.80 5.74 6.11
CA GLN A 585 -23.21 6.44 7.24
C GLN A 585 -22.57 5.44 8.23
N ASN A 586 -21.42 5.82 8.80
CA ASN A 586 -20.68 4.93 9.70
C ASN A 586 -21.45 4.73 11.01
N SER A 587 -21.50 3.48 11.49
CA SER A 587 -22.24 3.03 12.67
C SER A 587 -21.42 1.96 13.39
N TYR A 588 -21.65 1.75 14.69
CA TYR A 588 -20.97 0.69 15.45
C TYR A 588 -21.23 -0.71 14.87
N MET A 589 -22.36 -0.91 14.20
CA MET A 589 -22.69 -2.18 13.53
C MET A 589 -21.77 -2.48 12.35
N HIS A 590 -21.25 -1.45 11.66
CA HIS A 590 -20.28 -1.61 10.58
C HIS A 590 -18.92 -2.08 11.10
N ASP A 591 -18.52 -1.63 12.30
CA ASP A 591 -17.34 -2.14 12.98
C ASP A 591 -17.54 -3.62 13.41
N LEU A 592 -18.74 -3.98 13.88
CA LEU A 592 -19.09 -5.36 14.22
C LEU A 592 -19.15 -6.32 13.01
N GLU A 593 -19.62 -5.84 11.86
CA GLU A 593 -19.50 -6.58 10.60
C GLU A 593 -18.03 -6.80 10.22
N SER A 594 -17.17 -5.81 10.48
CA SER A 594 -15.73 -5.91 10.22
C SER A 594 -15.05 -6.98 11.09
N PHE A 595 -15.50 -7.22 12.33
CA PHE A 595 -15.03 -8.35 13.15
C PHE A 595 -15.33 -9.73 12.51
N PHE A 596 -16.46 -9.89 11.82
CA PHE A 596 -16.75 -11.10 11.05
C PHE A 596 -15.78 -11.26 9.86
N TRP A 597 -15.55 -10.18 9.11
CA TRP A 597 -14.61 -10.20 7.99
C TRP A 597 -13.16 -10.46 8.42
N VAL A 598 -12.78 -10.04 9.63
CA VAL A 598 -11.49 -10.39 10.25
C VAL A 598 -11.33 -11.91 10.42
N LEU A 599 -12.31 -12.61 11.02
CA LEU A 599 -12.23 -14.07 11.13
C LEU A 599 -12.21 -14.76 9.76
N PHE A 600 -13.11 -14.34 8.86
CA PHE A 600 -13.20 -14.88 7.51
C PHE A 600 -11.86 -14.77 6.76
N TRP A 601 -11.17 -13.63 6.89
CA TRP A 601 -9.85 -13.40 6.32
C TRP A 601 -8.77 -14.28 6.97
N ILE A 602 -8.71 -14.31 8.31
CA ILE A 602 -7.71 -15.11 9.04
C ILE A 602 -7.81 -16.58 8.63
N PHE A 603 -9.03 -17.11 8.51
CA PHE A 603 -9.24 -18.52 8.20
C PHE A 603 -8.88 -18.87 6.75
N ILE A 604 -8.89 -17.91 5.84
CA ILE A 604 -8.44 -18.11 4.45
C ILE A 604 -6.91 -17.99 4.34
N HIS A 605 -6.31 -17.03 5.06
CA HIS A 605 -4.91 -16.61 4.86
C HIS A 605 -3.92 -17.18 5.87
N TYR A 606 -4.34 -17.90 6.91
CA TYR A 606 -3.45 -18.46 7.93
C TYR A 606 -3.80 -19.91 8.25
N ASP A 607 -2.81 -20.79 8.33
CA ASP A 607 -2.94 -22.21 8.67
C ASP A 607 -2.39 -22.47 10.09
N GLY A 608 -2.82 -21.63 11.02
CA GLY A 608 -2.31 -21.57 12.40
C GLY A 608 -1.17 -20.58 12.63
N PRO A 609 -0.57 -20.57 13.83
CA PRO A 609 0.44 -19.60 14.24
C PRO A 609 1.62 -19.57 13.27
N HIS A 610 2.04 -18.36 12.88
CA HIS A 610 3.15 -18.08 11.96
C HIS A 610 3.07 -18.72 10.55
N LYS A 611 1.98 -19.40 10.19
CA LYS A 611 1.78 -20.05 8.88
C LYS A 611 0.85 -19.25 7.97
N SER A 612 1.34 -18.15 7.41
CA SER A 612 0.58 -17.35 6.44
C SER A 612 0.62 -17.91 5.02
N ARG A 613 -0.48 -17.81 4.28
CA ARG A 613 -0.57 -18.03 2.83
C ARG A 613 -1.31 -16.88 2.14
N VAL A 614 -1.01 -16.66 0.87
CA VAL A 614 -1.75 -15.70 0.03
C VAL A 614 -2.80 -16.49 -0.76
N ASN A 615 -4.06 -16.08 -0.69
CA ASN A 615 -5.10 -16.56 -1.59
C ASN A 615 -5.48 -15.43 -2.55
N ASP A 616 -5.02 -15.52 -3.80
CA ASP A 616 -5.16 -14.45 -4.80
C ASP A 616 -6.62 -13.99 -5.00
N ARG A 617 -7.61 -14.89 -4.81
CA ARG A 617 -9.04 -14.54 -4.93
C ARG A 617 -9.49 -13.51 -3.88
N PHE A 618 -8.97 -13.63 -2.66
CA PHE A 618 -9.34 -12.78 -1.53
C PHE A 618 -8.35 -11.62 -1.35
N GLU A 619 -7.06 -11.80 -1.71
CA GLU A 619 -6.07 -10.71 -1.79
C GLU A 619 -6.56 -9.56 -2.71
N LYS A 620 -7.29 -9.89 -3.79
CA LYS A 620 -7.97 -8.90 -4.66
C LYS A 620 -8.85 -7.91 -3.88
N TRP A 621 -9.42 -8.28 -2.72
CA TRP A 621 -10.34 -7.45 -1.90
C TRP A 621 -9.71 -6.15 -1.39
N HIS A 622 -8.39 -6.02 -1.40
CA HIS A 622 -7.72 -4.75 -1.11
C HIS A 622 -7.79 -3.73 -2.26
N TYR A 623 -8.03 -4.18 -3.49
CA TYR A 623 -7.79 -3.41 -4.72
C TYR A 623 -9.03 -3.23 -5.60
N VAL A 624 -9.93 -4.23 -5.62
CA VAL A 624 -11.23 -4.18 -6.31
C VAL A 624 -12.03 -2.92 -5.91
N ASP A 625 -12.88 -2.46 -6.83
CA ASP A 625 -13.77 -1.34 -6.60
C ASP A 625 -14.71 -1.59 -5.39
N THR A 626 -15.16 -0.53 -4.74
CA THR A 626 -16.00 -0.63 -3.55
C THR A 626 -17.38 -1.22 -3.84
N GLU A 627 -18.00 -0.92 -4.98
CA GLU A 627 -19.31 -1.47 -5.36
C GLU A 627 -19.18 -2.96 -5.74
N GLU A 628 -18.16 -3.31 -6.52
CA GLU A 628 -17.87 -4.71 -6.88
C GLU A 628 -17.54 -5.54 -5.62
N LEU A 629 -16.75 -5.00 -4.68
CA LEU A 629 -16.46 -5.67 -3.41
C LEU A 629 -17.70 -5.87 -2.54
N ALA A 630 -18.63 -4.90 -2.51
CA ALA A 630 -19.90 -5.03 -1.82
C ALA A 630 -20.72 -6.20 -2.40
N GLY A 631 -20.82 -6.29 -3.73
CA GLY A 631 -21.49 -7.38 -4.43
C GLY A 631 -20.86 -8.76 -4.15
N ILE A 632 -19.53 -8.85 -4.19
CA ILE A 632 -18.78 -10.07 -3.83
C ILE A 632 -19.09 -10.50 -2.39
N LYS A 633 -19.04 -9.56 -1.43
CA LYS A 633 -19.31 -9.84 -0.02
C LYS A 633 -20.75 -10.29 0.22
N PHE A 634 -21.72 -9.61 -0.39
CA PHE A 634 -23.14 -9.97 -0.33
C PHE A 634 -23.36 -11.40 -0.83
N GLY A 635 -22.79 -11.77 -1.99
CA GLY A 635 -22.86 -13.12 -2.53
C GLY A 635 -22.27 -14.22 -1.63
N VAL A 636 -21.27 -13.89 -0.79
CA VAL A 636 -20.68 -14.83 0.18
C VAL A 636 -21.61 -15.07 1.38
N VAL A 637 -22.35 -14.06 1.85
CA VAL A 637 -23.13 -14.15 3.11
C VAL A 637 -24.63 -14.42 2.91
N ALA A 638 -25.19 -14.14 1.72
CA ALA A 638 -26.61 -14.23 1.43
C ALA A 638 -27.21 -15.65 1.58
N SER A 639 -26.41 -16.72 1.41
CA SER A 639 -26.88 -18.10 1.52
C SER A 639 -25.97 -18.96 2.37
N GLU A 640 -26.53 -19.68 3.34
CA GLU A 640 -25.78 -20.65 4.17
C GLU A 640 -25.09 -21.73 3.33
N ASN A 641 -25.72 -22.21 2.26
CA ASN A 641 -25.15 -23.23 1.38
C ASN A 641 -23.92 -22.68 0.62
N ILE A 642 -24.01 -21.45 0.11
CA ILE A 642 -22.88 -20.77 -0.56
C ILE A 642 -21.77 -20.46 0.44
N PHE A 643 -22.12 -19.96 1.63
CA PHE A 643 -21.15 -19.69 2.69
C PHE A 643 -20.40 -20.97 3.09
N ARG A 644 -21.11 -22.06 3.43
CA ARG A 644 -20.49 -23.34 3.81
C ARG A 644 -19.60 -23.90 2.71
N LYS A 645 -20.06 -23.92 1.45
CA LYS A 645 -19.23 -24.36 0.30
C LYS A 645 -17.98 -23.50 0.13
N THR A 646 -18.07 -22.20 0.36
CA THR A 646 -16.94 -21.27 0.30
C THR A 646 -15.97 -21.54 1.45
N ALA A 647 -16.47 -21.64 2.68
CA ALA A 647 -15.68 -21.92 3.87
C ALA A 647 -14.95 -23.27 3.76
N THR A 648 -15.65 -24.36 3.44
CA THR A 648 -15.04 -25.70 3.23
C THR A 648 -14.01 -25.73 2.11
N LYS A 649 -14.15 -24.89 1.06
CA LYS A 649 -13.19 -24.82 -0.05
C LYS A 649 -11.96 -23.95 0.23
N PHE A 650 -12.12 -22.88 1.02
CA PHE A 650 -11.12 -21.81 1.12
C PHE A 650 -10.58 -21.55 2.52
N PHE A 651 -11.20 -22.05 3.58
CA PHE A 651 -10.56 -22.03 4.90
C PHE A 651 -9.39 -23.02 4.92
N THR A 652 -8.41 -22.76 5.77
CA THR A 652 -7.27 -23.65 6.02
C THR A 652 -7.70 -24.86 6.83
N GLU A 653 -6.89 -25.92 6.80
CA GLU A 653 -7.14 -27.15 7.56
C GLU A 653 -7.20 -26.85 9.05
N TYR A 654 -6.27 -26.02 9.55
CA TYR A 654 -6.24 -25.57 10.94
C TYR A 654 -7.57 -24.95 11.41
N TYR A 655 -8.20 -24.08 10.61
CA TYR A 655 -9.43 -23.39 10.97
C TYR A 655 -10.73 -24.07 10.50
N ALA A 656 -10.66 -25.22 9.82
CA ALA A 656 -11.85 -25.93 9.33
C ALA A 656 -12.89 -26.28 10.44
N PRO A 657 -12.50 -26.67 11.68
CA PRO A 657 -13.46 -26.91 12.76
C PRO A 657 -14.24 -25.67 13.24
N LEU A 658 -13.85 -24.46 12.83
CA LEU A 658 -14.59 -23.23 13.16
C LEU A 658 -15.67 -22.87 12.12
N ILE A 659 -15.83 -23.65 11.04
CA ILE A 659 -16.87 -23.43 10.03
C ILE A 659 -18.30 -23.37 10.63
N PRO A 660 -18.72 -24.27 11.54
CA PRO A 660 -20.05 -24.20 12.17
C PRO A 660 -20.25 -22.90 12.96
N TRP A 661 -19.23 -22.50 13.71
CA TRP A 661 -19.23 -21.33 14.59
C TRP A 661 -19.27 -20.01 13.81
N VAL A 662 -18.44 -19.86 12.76
CA VAL A 662 -18.50 -18.67 11.89
C VAL A 662 -19.79 -18.61 11.09
N ASN A 663 -20.39 -19.74 10.69
CA ASN A 663 -21.73 -19.72 10.09
C ASN A 663 -22.84 -19.37 11.11
N ARG A 664 -22.63 -19.59 12.41
CA ARG A 664 -23.52 -19.08 13.47
C ARG A 664 -23.33 -17.57 13.66
N LEU A 665 -22.09 -17.08 13.72
CA LEU A 665 -21.79 -15.64 13.69
C LEU A 665 -22.37 -14.95 12.44
N ARG A 666 -22.28 -15.56 11.25
CA ARG A 666 -22.87 -15.05 10.00
C ARG A 666 -24.37 -14.79 10.16
N ARG A 667 -25.12 -15.72 10.78
CA ARG A 667 -26.57 -15.56 11.01
C ARG A 667 -26.89 -14.44 12.01
N THR A 668 -26.00 -14.19 12.97
CA THR A 668 -26.12 -13.08 13.93
C THR A 668 -25.74 -11.73 13.32
N VAL A 669 -24.72 -11.69 12.46
CA VAL A 669 -24.18 -10.46 11.84
C VAL A 669 -24.91 -10.06 10.55
N PHE A 670 -25.53 -11.02 9.85
CA PHE A 670 -26.31 -10.81 8.63
C PHE A 670 -27.67 -11.51 8.75
N PRO A 671 -28.63 -10.93 9.51
CA PRO A 671 -29.97 -11.49 9.61
C PRO A 671 -30.60 -11.62 8.21
N ASN A 672 -31.21 -12.77 7.93
CA ASN A 672 -31.74 -13.14 6.60
C ASN A 672 -30.71 -13.14 5.44
N GLY A 673 -29.41 -12.96 5.72
CA GLY A 673 -28.38 -12.80 4.69
C GLY A 673 -28.27 -11.38 4.12
N GLU A 674 -28.95 -10.41 4.73
CA GLU A 674 -28.95 -8.99 4.33
C GLU A 674 -28.12 -8.11 5.28
N GLY A 675 -27.89 -6.87 4.87
CA GLY A 675 -27.31 -5.82 5.74
C GLY A 675 -28.31 -5.30 6.78
N TRP A 676 -27.81 -4.57 7.77
CA TRP A 676 -28.64 -4.05 8.86
C TRP A 676 -29.50 -2.85 8.43
N THR A 677 -30.82 -3.01 8.48
CA THR A 677 -31.77 -1.90 8.27
C THR A 677 -32.11 -1.13 9.55
N LYS A 678 -31.79 -1.68 10.73
CA LYS A 678 -32.02 -1.07 12.05
C LYS A 678 -30.92 -1.43 13.04
N ALA A 679 -30.69 -0.54 14.01
CA ALA A 679 -29.80 -0.79 15.13
C ALA A 679 -30.25 -2.01 15.96
N ASN A 680 -29.35 -2.96 16.20
CA ASN A 680 -29.55 -4.07 17.12
C ASN A 680 -28.56 -3.96 18.29
N PRO A 681 -28.99 -3.56 19.50
CA PRO A 681 -28.11 -3.49 20.67
C PRO A 681 -27.62 -4.86 21.16
N GLU A 682 -28.40 -5.93 20.96
CA GLU A 682 -28.12 -7.28 21.48
C GLU A 682 -27.04 -8.03 20.70
N ILE A 683 -26.59 -7.47 19.56
CA ILE A 683 -25.55 -8.03 18.70
C ILE A 683 -24.24 -8.28 19.46
N TYR A 684 -23.84 -7.38 20.37
CA TYR A 684 -22.61 -7.51 21.16
C TYR A 684 -22.69 -8.77 22.03
N SER A 685 -23.75 -8.91 22.82
CA SER A 685 -24.00 -10.09 23.66
C SER A 685 -24.06 -11.36 22.84
N SER A 686 -24.78 -11.34 21.72
CA SER A 686 -24.93 -12.49 20.83
C SER A 686 -23.59 -12.96 20.23
N MET A 687 -22.75 -12.03 19.75
CA MET A 687 -21.43 -12.36 19.21
C MET A 687 -20.49 -12.90 20.31
N LYS A 688 -20.45 -12.23 21.48
CA LYS A 688 -19.64 -12.68 22.62
C LYS A 688 -20.01 -14.10 23.06
N GLU A 689 -21.31 -14.43 23.14
CA GLU A 689 -21.75 -15.75 23.59
C GLU A 689 -21.38 -16.86 22.59
N ILE A 690 -21.56 -16.63 21.28
CA ILE A 690 -21.14 -17.58 20.24
C ILE A 690 -19.63 -17.86 20.31
N LEU A 691 -18.81 -16.84 20.60
CA LEU A 691 -17.36 -17.00 20.76
C LEU A 691 -17.00 -17.79 22.03
N ARG A 692 -17.74 -17.63 23.14
CA ARG A 692 -17.54 -18.41 24.38
C ARG A 692 -17.94 -19.86 24.26
N GLU A 693 -19.02 -20.14 23.55
CA GLU A 693 -19.44 -21.51 23.26
C GLU A 693 -18.40 -22.19 22.35
N ALA A 694 -17.92 -21.51 21.31
CA ALA A 694 -16.86 -22.01 20.42
C ALA A 694 -15.54 -22.32 21.15
N GLN A 695 -15.17 -21.53 22.16
CA GLN A 695 -13.99 -21.79 23.01
C GLN A 695 -14.08 -23.10 23.82
N LYS A 696 -15.28 -23.67 23.99
CA LYS A 696 -15.54 -24.91 24.77
C LYS A 696 -15.74 -26.14 23.90
N ASP A 697 -15.76 -25.99 22.58
CA ASP A 697 -15.98 -27.08 21.62
C ASP A 697 -14.71 -27.96 21.51
N PRO A 698 -14.78 -29.28 21.81
CA PRO A 698 -13.63 -30.18 21.71
C PRO A 698 -12.95 -30.17 20.33
N GLU A 699 -13.69 -30.04 19.23
CA GLU A 699 -13.12 -29.98 17.87
C GLU A 699 -12.28 -28.71 17.65
N VAL A 700 -12.63 -27.62 18.36
CA VAL A 700 -11.96 -26.32 18.34
C VAL A 700 -10.78 -26.24 19.30
N VAL A 701 -10.88 -26.86 20.48
CA VAL A 701 -9.73 -26.95 21.41
C VAL A 701 -8.70 -27.95 20.88
N GLY A 702 -9.15 -29.04 20.24
CA GLY A 702 -8.29 -30.13 19.75
C GLY A 702 -8.02 -31.17 20.83
N VAL A 703 -9.07 -31.55 21.58
CA VAL A 703 -9.07 -32.51 22.69
C VAL A 703 -9.86 -33.76 22.31
#